data_AF-A0A2U1M5L3-F1
#
_entry.id   AF-A0A2U1M5L3-F1
#
_cell.length_a   1.000
_cell.length_b   1.000
_cell.length_c   1.000
_cell.angle_alpha   90.00
_cell.angle_beta   90.00
_cell.angle_gamma   90.00
#
_symmetry.space_group_name_H-M   'P 1'
#
loop_
_entity.id
_entity.type
_entity.pdbx_description
1 polymer ?
#
loop_
_entity_poly.entity_id
_entity_poly.type
_entity_poly.pdbx_seq_one_letter_code
_entity_poly.pdbx_strand_id
1 'polypeptide(L)'
;MDLNALPEEDDSIRMDTLNYQYAGRERMDQPQERGYGGSKRRYVDVDPMHMSQPSKRIQGSQSRDNGSYDRNSLPSGWLDCPPYGDAVNFIIPSKVPLGESFNDKIVIDKQYTPQHAIRQQRRLGRELGLVIDLTNTNRYYRESDWTREGIKYVKIRCTGRDSVPDNESVEKFIKEVTRFSSQHAHSNKYVLVHCTHGHNRTGYMIVHYLIRSESVSLTEAINRFSKARPPGIYKQDYIDDLCNSFGEQLPRTFVCPQTPEWKRSPDRDDDVASGFQGNDFQANQMTNDLGEGDMTNIVGTGEMPNAVGEDEMENVLVPREMTSDDILGEPVPFNKMESMRQFCNDVLKLTSRGRGKPQFPGSHPVSLSRDNLQLLRQRYYYATWKADGTRYMMLITWDGCYLIDRNFNFRSVYLRFPCGNANEGAAGNTHNYTLLDGEMVVDTDPSTHKQERRYLIYDLIAINKVSLVDHPFSSRWKILENEVIKPRNRERDTLFKSRNPYYRYDLELFRVRRKDFYLLSAVSKLLKEFIPRLSHASDGLIFQGWDDPYVPRTHEGLLKWKYPEMNSVDFLLEVGSNNRPMLCLNERGKRKLMDGSRVAFRDPSVDIFSLSGKIIECSWDSEENVWVFMRMRPDKSTPNEFITFKKVMRSIKDNITEEVVLNEIHDIVRLPMYADRIKTDCKTFEKNGRRK
;
A
#
# COMPACT_ATOMS: atom_id res chain seq x y z
N MET A 1 -29.05 -7.10 17.08
CA MET A 1 -28.00 -6.12 17.44
C MET A 1 -28.71 -4.96 18.13
N ASP A 2 -28.19 -4.50 19.27
CA ASP A 2 -28.70 -3.29 19.92
C ASP A 2 -27.98 -2.08 19.32
N LEU A 3 -28.70 -0.97 19.13
CA LEU A 3 -28.18 0.31 18.66
C LEU A 3 -27.86 1.27 19.82
N ASN A 4 -28.20 0.89 21.05
CA ASN A 4 -27.85 1.62 22.26
C ASN A 4 -26.38 1.38 22.68
N ALA A 5 -25.70 0.41 22.07
CA ALA A 5 -24.27 0.19 22.23
C ALA A 5 -23.48 1.27 21.46
N LEU A 6 -23.11 2.34 22.18
CA LEU A 6 -21.99 3.19 21.77
C LEU A 6 -20.71 2.34 21.69
N PRO A 7 -19.71 2.73 20.88
CA PRO A 7 -18.42 2.06 20.82
C PRO A 7 -17.57 2.42 22.05
N GLU A 8 -17.94 1.89 23.21
CA GLU A 8 -17.08 1.95 24.39
C GLU A 8 -15.81 1.12 24.18
N GLU A 9 -14.68 1.68 24.58
CA GLU A 9 -13.44 0.94 24.75
C GLU A 9 -13.55 0.13 26.05
N ASP A 10 -13.71 -1.20 25.97
CA ASP A 10 -13.08 -2.05 26.99
C ASP A 10 -12.79 -3.47 26.47
N ASP A 11 -12.06 -4.18 27.31
CA ASP A 11 -11.22 -5.32 27.01
C ASP A 11 -11.79 -6.63 27.59
N SER A 12 -11.09 -7.72 27.30
CA SER A 12 -11.01 -8.94 28.11
C SER A 12 -12.04 -10.10 27.92
N ILE A 13 -11.44 -11.28 27.74
CA ILE A 13 -11.77 -12.58 28.37
C ILE A 13 -12.84 -13.51 27.75
N ARG A 14 -12.35 -14.73 27.44
CA ARG A 14 -13.00 -16.07 27.33
C ARG A 14 -14.26 -16.27 26.47
N MET A 15 -14.16 -17.24 25.55
CA MET A 15 -14.81 -18.54 25.78
C MET A 15 -14.14 -19.68 24.98
N ASP A 16 -14.45 -20.92 25.36
CA ASP A 16 -13.65 -22.12 25.07
C ASP A 16 -13.80 -22.70 23.64
N THR A 17 -12.82 -23.54 23.27
CA THR A 17 -12.73 -24.23 21.98
C THR A 17 -13.70 -25.40 21.89
N LEU A 18 -14.58 -25.42 20.87
CA LEU A 18 -15.35 -26.61 20.50
C LEU A 18 -15.14 -26.97 19.03
N ASN A 19 -14.44 -28.07 18.80
CA ASN A 19 -14.17 -28.62 17.47
C ASN A 19 -15.47 -29.11 16.81
N TYR A 20 -15.66 -28.75 15.55
CA TYR A 20 -16.55 -29.47 14.64
C TYR A 20 -15.73 -30.02 13.47
N GLN A 21 -15.48 -31.33 13.49
CA GLN A 21 -14.93 -32.05 12.35
C GLN A 21 -16.00 -32.18 11.28
N TYR A 22 -15.65 -31.92 10.01
CA TYR A 22 -16.43 -32.39 8.87
C TYR A 22 -15.56 -33.34 8.04
N ALA A 23 -15.96 -34.61 8.01
CA ALA A 23 -15.40 -35.61 7.11
C ALA A 23 -16.20 -35.59 5.80
N GLY A 24 -15.50 -35.57 4.67
CA GLY A 24 -16.10 -35.57 3.33
C GLY A 24 -15.08 -35.96 2.29
N ARG A 25 -14.96 -37.27 2.03
CA ARG A 25 -14.26 -37.77 0.83
C ARG A 25 -15.22 -37.72 -0.34
N GLU A 26 -14.70 -37.38 -1.52
CA GLU A 26 -14.99 -38.16 -2.71
C GLU A 26 -13.84 -38.07 -3.73
N ARG A 27 -13.90 -38.86 -4.80
CA ARG A 27 -12.84 -39.10 -5.80
C ARG A 27 -13.46 -39.10 -7.20
N MET A 28 -12.59 -39.23 -8.22
CA MET A 28 -12.90 -39.50 -9.64
C MET A 28 -13.38 -38.26 -10.43
N ASP A 29 -13.02 -38.10 -11.71
CA ASP A 29 -11.93 -38.75 -12.48
C ASP A 29 -11.46 -37.87 -13.65
N GLN A 30 -10.31 -38.21 -14.24
CA GLN A 30 -9.81 -37.59 -15.48
C GLN A 30 -10.20 -38.41 -16.73
N PRO A 31 -10.52 -37.75 -17.85
CA PRO A 31 -10.31 -38.31 -19.19
C PRO A 31 -9.02 -37.77 -19.84
N GLN A 32 -8.27 -38.64 -20.51
CA GLN A 32 -7.18 -38.27 -21.42
C GLN A 32 -7.65 -38.42 -22.88
N GLU A 33 -7.21 -37.52 -23.76
CA GLU A 33 -6.90 -37.79 -25.18
C GLU A 33 -5.90 -36.72 -25.65
N ARG A 34 -4.71 -37.04 -26.18
CA ARG A 34 -4.40 -37.47 -27.56
C ARG A 34 -5.07 -36.57 -28.62
N GLY A 35 -4.38 -35.91 -29.55
CA GLY A 35 -2.93 -35.78 -29.78
C GLY A 35 -2.57 -35.90 -31.26
N TYR A 36 -2.14 -34.80 -31.89
CA TYR A 36 -1.61 -34.76 -33.26
C TYR A 36 -0.38 -33.85 -33.34
N GLY A 37 0.61 -34.23 -34.16
CA GLY A 37 1.88 -33.51 -34.32
C GLY A 37 2.01 -32.81 -35.68
N GLY A 38 2.90 -31.80 -35.77
CA GLY A 38 3.09 -31.00 -36.99
C GLY A 38 4.44 -30.28 -37.08
N SER A 39 5.44 -30.98 -37.62
CA SER A 39 6.65 -30.50 -38.32
C SER A 39 7.40 -29.22 -37.88
N LYS A 40 8.68 -29.42 -37.54
CA LYS A 40 9.70 -28.37 -37.40
C LYS A 40 10.00 -27.68 -38.75
N ARG A 41 10.33 -26.39 -38.73
CA ARG A 41 11.26 -25.77 -39.71
C ARG A 41 12.33 -24.96 -38.98
N ARG A 42 13.57 -25.05 -39.47
CA ARG A 42 14.70 -24.19 -39.06
C ARG A 42 14.74 -22.98 -39.98
N TYR A 43 15.26 -21.86 -39.49
CA TYR A 43 15.93 -20.86 -40.32
C TYR A 43 17.33 -20.60 -39.76
N VAL A 44 18.22 -20.09 -40.61
CA VAL A 44 19.67 -19.93 -40.37
C VAL A 44 20.03 -18.47 -40.60
N ASP A 45 21.04 -17.98 -39.89
CA ASP A 45 21.54 -16.61 -39.97
C ASP A 45 22.04 -16.21 -41.36
N VAL A 46 21.85 -14.93 -41.71
CA VAL A 46 22.68 -14.21 -42.68
C VAL A 46 22.91 -12.80 -42.14
N ASP A 47 24.17 -12.43 -41.93
CA ASP A 47 24.63 -11.10 -41.50
C ASP A 47 25.29 -10.35 -42.67
N PRO A 48 24.97 -9.07 -42.92
CA PRO A 48 25.66 -8.25 -43.92
C PRO A 48 26.40 -7.05 -43.32
N MET A 49 27.64 -7.30 -42.88
CA MET A 49 28.85 -6.48 -43.05
C MET A 49 28.86 -4.95 -42.78
N HIS A 50 29.87 -4.58 -41.98
CA HIS A 50 30.56 -3.28 -41.97
C HIS A 50 30.59 -2.48 -43.29
N MET A 51 30.34 -1.16 -43.16
CA MET A 51 31.01 -0.11 -43.93
C MET A 51 31.52 0.99 -42.96
N SER A 52 32.46 1.84 -43.39
CA SER A 52 33.35 2.54 -42.45
C SER A 52 33.81 3.95 -42.86
N GLN A 53 34.08 4.79 -41.84
CA GLN A 53 34.77 6.10 -41.87
C GLN A 53 34.01 7.29 -42.50
N PRO A 54 34.42 8.56 -42.26
CA PRO A 54 35.42 9.06 -41.30
C PRO A 54 34.86 10.09 -40.28
N SER A 55 35.53 10.23 -39.13
CA SER A 55 35.28 11.29 -38.13
C SER A 55 36.04 12.58 -38.45
N LYS A 56 35.39 13.75 -38.36
CA LYS A 56 36.09 15.05 -38.41
C LYS A 56 36.65 15.42 -37.02
N ARG A 57 37.93 15.81 -36.97
CA ARG A 57 38.54 16.48 -35.81
C ARG A 57 37.99 17.90 -35.65
N ILE A 58 37.73 18.29 -34.41
CA ILE A 58 38.03 19.65 -33.91
C ILE A 58 38.86 19.45 -32.64
N GLN A 59 39.96 20.18 -32.50
CA GLN A 59 40.80 20.13 -31.30
C GLN A 59 40.34 21.18 -30.30
N GLY A 60 40.19 20.79 -29.04
CA GLY A 60 39.99 21.68 -27.90
C GLY A 60 40.74 21.12 -26.71
N SER A 61 41.90 21.69 -26.41
CA SER A 61 42.79 21.20 -25.35
C SER A 61 42.41 21.80 -23.99
N GLN A 62 41.87 20.97 -23.10
CA GLN A 62 41.90 21.23 -21.66
C GLN A 62 42.39 19.98 -20.93
N SER A 63 43.39 20.17 -20.09
CA SER A 63 44.01 19.12 -19.27
C SER A 63 43.04 18.65 -18.18
N ARG A 64 42.86 17.34 -18.09
CA ARG A 64 42.34 16.66 -16.90
C ARG A 64 43.18 15.41 -16.68
N ASP A 65 43.77 15.28 -15.49
CA ASP A 65 44.51 14.08 -15.11
C ASP A 65 43.58 12.87 -15.09
N ASN A 66 43.70 12.03 -16.11
CA ASN A 66 42.88 10.84 -16.26
C ASN A 66 43.68 9.65 -15.71
N GLY A 67 43.82 9.61 -14.39
CA GLY A 67 44.57 8.57 -13.68
C GLY A 67 44.14 7.17 -14.11
N SER A 68 45.10 6.38 -14.60
CA SER A 68 44.85 5.05 -15.13
C SER A 68 44.37 4.10 -14.03
N TYR A 69 43.05 3.91 -13.93
CA TYR A 69 42.45 2.94 -13.02
C TYR A 69 42.92 1.52 -13.37
N ASP A 70 43.87 0.99 -12.59
CA ASP A 70 44.33 -0.40 -12.69
C ASP A 70 43.12 -1.34 -12.67
N ARG A 71 42.89 -1.97 -13.82
CA ARG A 71 41.77 -2.89 -14.07
C ARG A 71 41.73 -4.03 -13.04
N ASN A 72 42.90 -4.44 -12.58
CA ASN A 72 43.11 -5.55 -11.66
C ASN A 72 43.50 -5.05 -10.25
N SER A 73 43.14 -3.81 -9.88
CA SER A 73 43.30 -3.28 -8.51
C SER A 73 42.39 -4.03 -7.53
N LEU A 74 42.89 -4.42 -6.35
CA LEU A 74 42.05 -5.07 -5.34
C LEU A 74 41.04 -4.07 -4.73
N PRO A 75 39.81 -4.49 -4.38
CA PRO A 75 38.91 -3.61 -3.64
C PRO A 75 39.43 -3.35 -2.22
N SER A 76 39.41 -2.09 -1.78
CA SER A 76 39.82 -1.70 -0.41
C SER A 76 39.07 -2.53 0.65
N GLY A 77 39.83 -3.20 1.52
CA GLY A 77 39.33 -4.10 2.55
C GLY A 77 38.75 -5.43 2.03
N TRP A 78 39.15 -5.91 0.85
CA TRP A 78 38.69 -7.20 0.32
C TRP A 78 39.49 -8.40 0.85
N LEU A 79 40.81 -8.26 1.05
CA LEU A 79 41.70 -9.37 1.42
C LEU A 79 41.23 -10.04 2.71
N ASP A 80 41.19 -9.25 3.79
CA ASP A 80 40.94 -9.72 5.15
C ASP A 80 39.44 -9.80 5.51
N CYS A 81 38.56 -9.41 4.59
CA CYS A 81 37.14 -9.69 4.68
C CYS A 81 36.90 -11.21 4.57
N PRO A 82 36.16 -11.86 5.49
CA PRO A 82 35.90 -13.31 5.42
C PRO A 82 35.18 -13.71 4.11
N PRO A 83 35.48 -14.87 3.51
CA PRO A 83 35.03 -15.20 2.15
C PRO A 83 33.50 -15.34 2.01
N TYR A 84 32.86 -16.07 2.93
CA TYR A 84 31.40 -16.28 2.97
C TYR A 84 30.89 -16.35 4.41
N GLY A 85 29.58 -16.28 4.59
CA GLY A 85 28.88 -16.60 5.84
C GLY A 85 28.12 -17.91 5.75
N ASP A 86 27.45 -18.29 6.82
CA ASP A 86 26.53 -19.42 6.82
C ASP A 86 25.27 -19.16 6.01
N ALA A 87 24.58 -20.24 5.64
CA ALA A 87 23.39 -20.15 4.82
C ALA A 87 22.20 -19.62 5.63
N VAL A 88 21.65 -18.48 5.20
CA VAL A 88 20.33 -18.00 5.60
C VAL A 88 19.32 -18.82 4.80
N ASN A 89 18.78 -19.87 5.40
CA ASN A 89 18.00 -20.91 4.73
C ASN A 89 18.80 -21.54 3.56
N PHE A 90 18.45 -21.21 2.30
CA PHE A 90 19.16 -21.67 1.10
C PHE A 90 20.04 -20.57 0.45
N ILE A 91 20.23 -19.44 1.12
CA ILE A 91 20.95 -18.27 0.60
C ILE A 91 22.29 -18.09 1.34
N ILE A 92 23.40 -18.14 0.60
CA ILE A 92 24.77 -18.01 1.13
C ILE A 92 25.29 -16.59 0.86
N PRO A 93 25.50 -15.75 1.88
CA PRO A 93 26.08 -14.42 1.73
C PRO A 93 27.62 -14.51 1.55
N SER A 94 28.16 -13.84 0.54
CA SER A 94 29.56 -13.96 0.14
C SER A 94 30.19 -12.59 -0.15
N LYS A 95 31.51 -12.44 0.07
CA LYS A 95 32.29 -11.37 -0.60
C LYS A 95 32.38 -11.69 -2.10
N VAL A 96 32.76 -10.72 -2.93
CA VAL A 96 32.94 -11.01 -4.37
C VAL A 96 34.10 -11.97 -4.57
N PRO A 97 33.93 -13.11 -5.27
CA PRO A 97 35.08 -13.89 -5.72
C PRO A 97 35.88 -13.10 -6.75
N LEU A 98 37.19 -13.29 -6.82
CA LEU A 98 38.05 -12.64 -7.81
C LEU A 98 38.60 -13.69 -8.77
N GLY A 99 38.48 -13.45 -10.08
CA GLY A 99 38.99 -14.34 -11.11
C GLY A 99 40.51 -14.39 -11.14
N GLU A 100 41.04 -15.36 -11.89
CA GLU A 100 42.47 -15.71 -11.89
C GLU A 100 43.42 -14.55 -12.22
N SER A 101 42.93 -13.52 -12.94
CA SER A 101 43.66 -12.27 -13.23
C SER A 101 44.00 -11.39 -12.01
N PHE A 102 43.56 -11.79 -10.81
CA PHE A 102 43.94 -11.16 -9.53
C PHE A 102 44.91 -12.03 -8.70
N ASN A 103 45.18 -13.28 -9.09
CA ASN A 103 45.95 -14.24 -8.29
C ASN A 103 47.37 -13.73 -7.96
N ASP A 104 48.04 -13.09 -8.92
CA ASP A 104 49.40 -12.54 -8.75
C ASP A 104 49.48 -11.41 -7.70
N LYS A 105 48.32 -10.87 -7.28
CA LYS A 105 48.20 -9.82 -6.25
C LYS A 105 47.62 -10.35 -4.93
N ILE A 106 47.33 -11.65 -4.81
CA ILE A 106 46.68 -12.26 -3.64
C ILE A 106 47.48 -13.48 -3.19
N VAL A 107 48.02 -13.42 -1.97
CA VAL A 107 48.66 -14.56 -1.29
C VAL A 107 47.76 -15.80 -1.28
N ILE A 108 48.35 -16.97 -1.51
CA ILE A 108 47.63 -18.20 -1.92
C ILE A 108 46.54 -18.61 -0.92
N ASP A 109 46.78 -18.41 0.38
CA ASP A 109 45.85 -18.65 1.49
C ASP A 109 44.61 -17.75 1.46
N LYS A 110 44.71 -16.52 0.92
CA LYS A 110 43.60 -15.55 0.82
C LYS A 110 42.91 -15.55 -0.56
N GLN A 111 43.33 -16.41 -1.50
CA GLN A 111 42.71 -16.50 -2.82
C GLN A 111 41.28 -17.04 -2.75
N TYR A 112 40.33 -16.28 -3.30
CA TYR A 112 38.92 -16.64 -3.31
C TYR A 112 38.35 -16.46 -4.72
N THR A 113 38.59 -17.44 -5.58
CA THR A 113 38.08 -17.51 -6.97
C THR A 113 36.66 -18.09 -7.01
N PRO A 114 35.91 -17.97 -8.12
CA PRO A 114 34.64 -18.68 -8.30
C PRO A 114 34.78 -20.19 -8.03
N GLN A 115 35.87 -20.80 -8.51
CA GLN A 115 36.20 -22.20 -8.30
C GLN A 115 36.50 -22.51 -6.82
N HIS A 116 37.11 -21.58 -6.08
CA HIS A 116 37.29 -21.74 -4.63
C HIS A 116 35.95 -21.66 -3.89
N ALA A 117 35.08 -20.70 -4.24
CA ALA A 117 33.73 -20.60 -3.69
C ALA A 117 32.91 -21.89 -3.92
N ILE A 118 32.89 -22.40 -5.15
CA ILE A 118 32.21 -23.67 -5.50
C ILE A 118 32.78 -24.84 -4.69
N ARG A 119 34.10 -25.02 -4.66
CA ARG A 119 34.76 -26.11 -3.92
C ARG A 119 34.54 -26.01 -2.41
N GLN A 120 34.53 -24.81 -1.84
CA GLN A 120 34.31 -24.58 -0.42
C GLN A 120 32.85 -24.87 -0.02
N GLN A 121 31.86 -24.41 -0.79
CA GLN A 121 30.46 -24.74 -0.50
C GLN A 121 30.16 -26.24 -0.72
N ARG A 122 30.70 -26.86 -1.78
CA ARG A 122 30.62 -28.33 -1.98
C ARG A 122 31.17 -29.12 -0.79
N ARG A 123 32.27 -28.69 -0.18
CA ARG A 123 32.83 -29.30 1.06
C ARG A 123 31.93 -29.15 2.29
N LEU A 124 31.09 -28.11 2.34
CA LEU A 124 30.07 -27.92 3.37
C LEU A 124 28.74 -28.65 3.05
N GLY A 125 28.72 -29.49 2.02
CA GLY A 125 27.52 -30.17 1.55
C GLY A 125 26.52 -29.26 0.82
N ARG A 126 26.93 -28.05 0.41
CA ARG A 126 26.07 -27.03 -0.22
C ARG A 126 26.36 -26.94 -1.72
N GLU A 127 25.51 -27.51 -2.56
CA GLU A 127 25.67 -27.41 -4.03
C GLU A 127 25.13 -26.06 -4.52
N LEU A 128 25.90 -25.31 -5.31
CA LEU A 128 25.45 -24.03 -5.84
C LEU A 128 24.55 -24.24 -7.07
N GLY A 129 23.41 -23.56 -7.12
CA GLY A 129 22.50 -23.56 -8.27
C GLY A 129 22.34 -22.20 -8.95
N LEU A 130 22.54 -21.12 -8.20
CA LEU A 130 22.39 -19.74 -8.66
C LEU A 130 23.43 -18.83 -7.99
N VAL A 131 23.97 -17.88 -8.74
CA VAL A 131 24.79 -16.76 -8.24
C VAL A 131 24.08 -15.45 -8.55
N ILE A 132 23.93 -14.59 -7.54
CA ILE A 132 23.43 -13.23 -7.69
C ILE A 132 24.54 -12.24 -7.34
N ASP A 133 24.98 -11.50 -8.36
CA ASP A 133 26.02 -10.49 -8.27
C ASP A 133 25.39 -9.09 -8.15
N LEU A 134 25.56 -8.47 -6.99
CA LEU A 134 25.05 -7.15 -6.63
C LEU A 134 26.05 -6.00 -6.93
N THR A 135 27.14 -6.26 -7.65
CA THR A 135 28.20 -5.27 -7.92
C THR A 135 27.98 -4.50 -9.23
N ASN A 136 28.13 -3.17 -9.20
CA ASN A 136 28.08 -2.33 -10.40
C ASN A 136 29.41 -2.32 -11.20
N THR A 137 29.98 -3.49 -11.47
CA THR A 137 31.14 -3.65 -12.36
C THR A 137 31.25 -5.08 -12.87
N ASN A 138 31.79 -5.26 -14.08
CA ASN A 138 32.06 -6.57 -14.66
C ASN A 138 33.56 -6.96 -14.54
N ARG A 139 34.35 -6.27 -13.70
CA ARG A 139 35.83 -6.44 -13.68
C ARG A 139 36.35 -7.63 -12.85
N TYR A 140 35.50 -8.23 -12.01
CA TYR A 140 35.96 -9.18 -10.99
C TYR A 140 36.13 -10.62 -11.48
N TYR A 141 35.22 -11.12 -12.30
CA TYR A 141 35.26 -12.46 -12.90
C TYR A 141 34.39 -12.48 -14.17
N ARG A 142 34.35 -13.60 -14.91
CA ARG A 142 33.47 -13.77 -16.08
C ARG A 142 32.26 -14.64 -15.73
N GLU A 143 31.10 -14.34 -16.30
CA GLU A 143 29.88 -15.15 -16.17
C GLU A 143 30.11 -16.63 -16.52
N SER A 144 31.00 -16.89 -17.49
CA SER A 144 31.46 -18.22 -17.89
C SER A 144 32.03 -19.07 -16.75
N ASP A 145 32.51 -18.43 -15.68
CA ASP A 145 33.20 -19.10 -14.58
C ASP A 145 32.21 -19.78 -13.60
N TRP A 146 30.92 -19.49 -13.77
CA TRP A 146 29.80 -20.17 -13.10
C TRP A 146 28.99 -21.02 -14.07
N THR A 147 28.70 -20.51 -15.28
CA THR A 147 27.80 -21.21 -16.22
C THR A 147 28.41 -22.48 -16.82
N ARG A 148 29.75 -22.58 -16.92
CA ARG A 148 30.44 -23.84 -17.25
C ARG A 148 30.24 -24.94 -16.21
N GLU A 149 30.02 -24.58 -14.94
CA GLU A 149 29.76 -25.51 -13.83
C GLU A 149 28.25 -25.83 -13.66
N GLY A 150 27.40 -25.39 -14.61
CA GLY A 150 25.95 -25.58 -14.56
C GLY A 150 25.21 -24.65 -13.59
N ILE A 151 25.88 -23.64 -13.06
CA ILE A 151 25.33 -22.68 -12.08
C ILE A 151 24.73 -21.50 -12.85
N LYS A 152 23.46 -21.15 -12.59
CA LYS A 152 22.86 -19.96 -13.20
C LYS A 152 23.52 -18.70 -12.63
N TYR A 153 23.71 -17.68 -13.46
CA TYR A 153 24.19 -16.37 -13.04
C TYR A 153 23.11 -15.29 -13.25
N VAL A 154 23.05 -14.29 -12.35
CA VAL A 154 22.18 -13.11 -12.44
C VAL A 154 22.93 -11.87 -11.94
N LYS A 155 22.93 -10.81 -12.75
CA LYS A 155 23.50 -9.49 -12.39
C LYS A 155 22.40 -8.50 -11.97
N ILE A 156 22.56 -7.88 -10.81
CA ILE A 156 21.70 -6.78 -10.32
C ILE A 156 22.63 -5.61 -9.97
N ARG A 157 22.59 -4.53 -10.77
CA ARG A 157 23.55 -3.43 -10.69
C ARG A 157 23.16 -2.40 -9.62
N CYS A 158 23.24 -2.80 -8.35
CA CYS A 158 23.07 -1.88 -7.22
C CYS A 158 24.12 -0.77 -7.31
N THR A 159 23.71 0.50 -7.18
CA THR A 159 24.59 1.68 -7.25
C THR A 159 25.79 1.61 -6.29
N GLY A 160 26.84 2.36 -6.62
CA GLY A 160 28.07 2.44 -5.83
C GLY A 160 28.18 3.78 -5.11
N ARG A 161 28.84 3.77 -3.93
CA ARG A 161 28.83 4.83 -2.91
C ARG A 161 27.46 5.00 -2.27
N ASP A 162 27.37 4.53 -1.03
CA ASP A 162 26.58 5.11 0.07
C ASP A 162 25.09 5.38 -0.23
N SER A 163 24.55 4.59 -1.14
CA SER A 163 23.14 4.47 -1.50
C SER A 163 22.68 3.06 -1.19
N VAL A 164 21.45 2.90 -0.70
CA VAL A 164 20.78 1.61 -0.61
C VAL A 164 20.36 1.12 -2.02
N PRO A 165 20.22 -0.20 -2.23
CA PRO A 165 19.61 -0.73 -3.44
C PRO A 165 18.18 -0.23 -3.63
N ASP A 166 17.85 0.17 -4.86
CA ASP A 166 16.53 0.65 -5.25
C ASP A 166 15.45 -0.45 -5.27
N ASN A 167 14.18 -0.04 -5.28
CA ASN A 167 13.04 -0.95 -5.26
C ASN A 167 12.97 -1.89 -6.49
N GLU A 168 13.45 -1.50 -7.68
CA GLU A 168 13.49 -2.42 -8.83
C GLU A 168 14.55 -3.50 -8.62
N SER A 169 15.73 -3.14 -8.11
CA SER A 169 16.78 -4.07 -7.71
C SER A 169 16.31 -5.03 -6.61
N VAL A 170 15.53 -4.56 -5.63
CA VAL A 170 14.94 -5.38 -4.56
C VAL A 170 13.85 -6.33 -5.09
N GLU A 171 12.88 -5.85 -5.87
CA GLU A 171 11.86 -6.72 -6.48
C GLU A 171 12.52 -7.78 -7.40
N LYS A 172 13.54 -7.39 -8.18
CA LYS A 172 14.29 -8.30 -9.05
C LYS A 172 15.05 -9.37 -8.26
N PHE A 173 15.63 -9.01 -7.11
CA PHE A 173 16.28 -9.96 -6.21
C PHE A 173 15.27 -10.98 -5.69
N ILE A 174 14.19 -10.51 -5.06
CA ILE A 174 13.13 -11.36 -4.49
C ILE A 174 12.55 -12.28 -5.58
N LYS A 175 12.24 -11.75 -6.76
CA LYS A 175 11.72 -12.51 -7.89
C LYS A 175 12.63 -13.67 -8.30
N GLU A 176 13.93 -13.45 -8.42
CA GLU A 176 14.86 -14.52 -8.84
C GLU A 176 15.12 -15.55 -7.72
N VAL A 177 15.15 -15.12 -6.45
CA VAL A 177 15.29 -16.02 -5.29
C VAL A 177 14.03 -16.87 -5.08
N THR A 178 12.84 -16.28 -5.12
CA THR A 178 11.56 -17.02 -5.03
C THR A 178 11.40 -17.97 -6.22
N ARG A 179 11.72 -17.53 -7.45
CA ARG A 179 11.69 -18.39 -8.66
C ARG A 179 12.67 -19.56 -8.54
N PHE A 180 13.84 -19.36 -7.93
CA PHE A 180 14.78 -20.43 -7.64
C PHE A 180 14.21 -21.41 -6.60
N SER A 181 13.70 -20.89 -5.47
CA SER A 181 13.08 -21.68 -4.40
C SER A 181 11.96 -22.60 -4.94
N SER A 182 11.01 -22.04 -5.70
CA SER A 182 9.93 -22.81 -6.33
C SER A 182 10.41 -23.91 -7.30
N GLN A 183 11.57 -23.73 -7.94
CA GLN A 183 12.16 -24.73 -8.84
C GLN A 183 13.01 -25.78 -8.13
N HIS A 184 13.43 -25.51 -6.88
CA HIS A 184 14.45 -26.29 -6.19
C HIS A 184 14.09 -26.70 -4.74
N ALA A 185 12.84 -26.51 -4.31
CA ALA A 185 12.33 -26.78 -2.96
C ALA A 185 12.63 -28.17 -2.37
N HIS A 186 12.87 -29.19 -3.21
CA HIS A 186 13.20 -30.56 -2.81
C HIS A 186 14.65 -30.95 -3.15
N SER A 187 15.54 -29.98 -3.35
CA SER A 187 16.94 -30.22 -3.75
C SER A 187 17.91 -29.44 -2.87
N ASN A 188 19.07 -30.03 -2.63
CA ASN A 188 20.13 -29.47 -1.79
C ASN A 188 20.94 -28.36 -2.51
N LYS A 189 20.23 -27.44 -3.17
CA LYS A 189 20.79 -26.37 -4.02
C LYS A 189 20.64 -25.00 -3.36
N TYR A 190 21.73 -24.23 -3.39
CA TYR A 190 21.86 -22.94 -2.74
C TYR A 190 22.04 -21.78 -3.74
N VAL A 191 21.68 -20.57 -3.30
CA VAL A 191 21.94 -19.30 -3.98
C VAL A 191 23.13 -18.61 -3.33
N LEU A 192 24.22 -18.35 -4.05
CA LEU A 192 25.31 -17.51 -3.56
C LEU A 192 25.06 -16.04 -3.92
N VAL A 193 24.90 -15.19 -2.92
CA VAL A 193 24.61 -13.75 -3.09
C VAL A 193 25.80 -12.94 -2.63
N HIS A 194 26.35 -12.10 -3.50
CA HIS A 194 27.49 -11.26 -3.15
C HIS A 194 27.35 -9.81 -3.62
N CYS A 195 27.84 -8.90 -2.80
CA CYS A 195 28.29 -7.58 -3.26
C CYS A 195 29.83 -7.57 -3.20
N THR A 196 30.48 -6.41 -2.99
CA THR A 196 31.95 -6.37 -2.87
C THR A 196 32.44 -7.15 -1.64
N HIS A 197 31.81 -6.95 -0.48
CA HIS A 197 32.23 -7.51 0.81
C HIS A 197 31.22 -8.50 1.42
N GLY A 198 30.02 -8.64 0.86
CA GLY A 198 29.01 -9.59 1.36
C GLY A 198 28.22 -9.15 2.60
N HIS A 199 28.36 -7.90 3.02
CA HIS A 199 27.63 -7.31 4.15
C HIS A 199 26.49 -6.41 3.64
N ASN A 200 26.45 -5.12 4.00
CA ASN A 200 25.39 -4.12 3.74
C ASN A 200 24.42 -4.43 2.58
N ARG A 201 24.84 -4.34 1.31
CA ARG A 201 23.95 -4.62 0.14
C ARG A 201 23.44 -6.07 0.07
N THR A 202 24.25 -7.04 0.48
CA THR A 202 23.86 -8.46 0.53
C THR A 202 22.85 -8.69 1.66
N GLY A 203 23.10 -8.13 2.84
CA GLY A 203 22.21 -8.20 3.99
C GLY A 203 20.87 -7.54 3.73
N TYR A 204 20.88 -6.31 3.20
CA TYR A 204 19.68 -5.57 2.83
C TYR A 204 18.78 -6.35 1.87
N MET A 205 19.35 -6.96 0.82
CA MET A 205 18.61 -7.83 -0.09
C MET A 205 18.03 -9.08 0.61
N ILE A 206 18.82 -9.74 1.47
CA ILE A 206 18.39 -10.93 2.21
C ILE A 206 17.30 -10.60 3.25
N VAL A 207 17.42 -9.48 3.96
CA VAL A 207 16.43 -8.98 4.92
C VAL A 207 15.11 -8.63 4.22
N HIS A 208 15.18 -7.88 3.10
CA HIS A 208 14.00 -7.57 2.27
C HIS A 208 13.30 -8.82 1.71
N TYR A 209 14.06 -9.90 1.45
CA TYR A 209 13.51 -11.20 1.09
C TYR A 209 12.85 -11.88 2.30
N LEU A 210 13.59 -12.09 3.41
CA LEU A 210 13.11 -12.78 4.62
C LEU A 210 11.76 -12.23 5.10
N ILE A 211 11.63 -10.91 5.23
CA ILE A 211 10.41 -10.28 5.73
C ILE A 211 9.23 -10.53 4.77
N ARG A 212 9.45 -10.42 3.46
CA ARG A 212 8.41 -10.62 2.44
C ARG A 212 8.14 -12.08 2.05
N SER A 213 9.01 -13.04 2.40
CA SER A 213 8.81 -14.47 2.11
C SER A 213 8.44 -15.32 3.33
N GLU A 214 8.91 -14.95 4.52
CA GLU A 214 8.76 -15.74 5.76
C GLU A 214 7.96 -15.00 6.84
N SER A 215 7.47 -13.78 6.57
CA SER A 215 6.66 -12.98 7.50
C SER A 215 7.30 -12.72 8.87
N VAL A 216 8.64 -12.76 8.93
CA VAL A 216 9.43 -12.42 10.13
C VAL A 216 9.57 -10.90 10.28
N SER A 217 9.76 -10.43 11.51
CA SER A 217 10.03 -9.01 11.77
C SER A 217 11.41 -8.57 11.27
N LEU A 218 11.57 -7.27 11.02
CA LEU A 218 12.84 -6.65 10.65
C LEU A 218 13.95 -6.95 11.66
N THR A 219 13.61 -6.92 12.95
CA THR A 219 14.56 -7.25 14.03
C THR A 219 15.08 -8.69 13.89
N GLU A 220 14.21 -9.66 13.65
CA GLU A 220 14.62 -11.07 13.49
C GLU A 220 15.30 -11.33 12.15
N ALA A 221 14.91 -10.65 11.07
CA ALA A 221 15.57 -10.74 9.78
C ALA A 221 17.02 -10.22 9.84
N ILE A 222 17.26 -9.07 10.48
CA ILE A 222 18.60 -8.52 10.73
C ILE A 222 19.40 -9.45 11.66
N ASN A 223 18.78 -9.99 12.71
CA ASN A 223 19.40 -10.94 13.64
C ASN A 223 19.86 -12.23 12.93
N ARG A 224 19.03 -12.82 12.08
CA ARG A 224 19.38 -13.99 11.24
C ARG A 224 20.55 -13.68 10.31
N PHE A 225 20.52 -12.54 9.61
CA PHE A 225 21.62 -12.15 8.73
C PHE A 225 22.92 -11.87 9.51
N SER A 226 22.84 -11.20 10.66
CA SER A 226 23.99 -10.90 11.52
C SER A 226 24.65 -12.18 12.05
N LYS A 227 23.86 -13.12 12.56
CA LYS A 227 24.32 -14.45 12.99
C LYS A 227 25.00 -15.23 11.87
N ALA A 228 24.40 -15.25 10.68
CA ALA A 228 24.93 -15.98 9.52
C ALA A 228 26.17 -15.30 8.90
N ARG A 229 26.27 -13.96 8.97
CA ARG A 229 27.36 -13.18 8.35
C ARG A 229 27.88 -12.07 9.28
N PRO A 230 28.54 -12.41 10.41
CA PRO A 230 28.95 -11.43 11.41
C PRO A 230 29.84 -10.30 10.83
N PRO A 231 29.61 -9.04 11.22
CA PRO A 231 28.64 -8.57 12.22
C PRO A 231 27.22 -8.32 11.65
N GLY A 232 26.98 -8.61 10.37
CA GLY A 232 25.74 -8.29 9.66
C GLY A 232 25.90 -7.05 8.78
N ILE A 233 24.89 -6.17 8.81
CA ILE A 233 24.92 -4.83 8.20
C ILE A 233 25.60 -3.89 9.21
N TYR A 234 26.55 -3.05 8.74
CA TYR A 234 27.36 -2.13 9.56
C TYR A 234 27.31 -0.67 9.06
N LYS A 235 26.25 -0.30 8.33
CA LYS A 235 25.99 1.08 7.89
C LYS A 235 24.60 1.51 8.32
N GLN A 236 24.53 2.67 8.95
CA GLN A 236 23.29 3.19 9.55
C GLN A 236 22.22 3.48 8.48
N ASP A 237 22.60 4.12 7.37
CA ASP A 237 21.76 4.39 6.20
C ASP A 237 21.03 3.15 5.66
N TYR A 238 21.64 1.96 5.78
CA TYR A 238 21.04 0.68 5.37
C TYR A 238 20.06 0.09 6.41
N ILE A 239 20.21 0.47 7.68
CA ILE A 239 19.31 0.11 8.78
C ILE A 239 18.10 1.05 8.77
N ASP A 240 18.33 2.36 8.67
CA ASP A 240 17.29 3.39 8.70
C ASP A 240 16.31 3.24 7.53
N ASP A 241 16.82 2.98 6.32
CA ASP A 241 15.98 2.70 5.15
C ASP A 241 15.16 1.42 5.32
N LEU A 242 15.68 0.38 5.98
CA LEU A 242 14.90 -0.82 6.28
C LEU A 242 13.80 -0.52 7.32
N CYS A 243 14.12 0.23 8.38
CA CYS A 243 13.13 0.68 9.36
C CYS A 243 11.99 1.46 8.71
N ASN A 244 12.34 2.42 7.84
CA ASN A 244 11.38 3.23 7.07
C ASN A 244 10.58 2.38 6.07
N SER A 245 11.25 1.47 5.34
CA SER A 245 10.64 0.58 4.33
C SER A 245 9.60 -0.39 4.90
N PHE A 246 9.70 -0.75 6.19
CA PHE A 246 8.80 -1.70 6.84
C PHE A 246 7.92 -1.10 7.93
N GLY A 247 8.14 0.15 8.33
CA GLY A 247 7.44 0.78 9.46
C GLY A 247 7.81 0.18 10.82
N GLU A 248 8.96 -0.48 10.91
CA GLU A 248 9.46 -1.11 12.15
C GLU A 248 10.58 -0.26 12.77
N GLN A 249 10.44 0.08 14.05
CA GLN A 249 11.57 0.56 14.86
C GLN A 249 12.27 -0.63 15.51
N LEU A 250 13.60 -0.68 15.41
CA LEU A 250 14.40 -1.66 16.14
C LEU A 250 14.37 -1.40 17.65
N PRO A 251 14.60 -2.43 18.50
CA PRO A 251 14.64 -2.26 19.95
C PRO A 251 15.64 -1.19 20.38
N ARG A 252 15.38 -0.46 21.47
CA ARG A 252 16.30 0.55 22.04
C ARG A 252 17.69 0.00 22.43
N THR A 253 17.82 -1.33 22.51
CA THR A 253 19.08 -2.05 22.76
C THR A 253 19.82 -2.43 21.48
N PHE A 254 19.26 -2.20 20.30
CA PHE A 254 19.94 -2.42 19.03
C PHE A 254 20.94 -1.29 18.78
N VAL A 255 22.21 -1.65 18.62
CA VAL A 255 23.27 -0.75 18.19
C VAL A 255 23.76 -1.25 16.84
N CYS A 256 23.78 -0.38 15.83
CA CYS A 256 24.32 -0.74 14.52
C CYS A 256 25.82 -1.08 14.66
N PRO A 257 26.27 -2.25 14.16
CA PRO A 257 27.67 -2.65 14.29
C PRO A 257 28.64 -1.64 13.69
N GLN A 258 29.73 -1.37 14.42
CA GLN A 258 30.81 -0.51 13.95
C GLN A 258 31.48 -1.07 12.69
N THR A 259 32.07 -0.18 11.88
CA THR A 259 32.76 -0.60 10.65
C THR A 259 33.92 -1.56 10.97
N PRO A 260 33.93 -2.78 10.41
CA PRO A 260 34.93 -3.80 10.74
C PRO A 260 36.36 -3.36 10.46
N GLU A 261 37.31 -3.89 11.24
CA GLU A 261 38.74 -3.58 11.16
C GLU A 261 39.32 -3.83 9.77
N TRP A 262 38.98 -4.97 9.16
CA TRP A 262 39.38 -5.31 7.78
C TRP A 262 38.87 -4.31 6.70
N LYS A 263 38.00 -3.36 7.06
CA LYS A 263 37.48 -2.32 6.16
C LYS A 263 38.05 -0.93 6.42
N ARG A 264 38.64 -0.66 7.60
CA ARG A 264 39.31 0.60 7.93
C ARG A 264 40.56 0.76 7.05
N SER A 265 40.90 1.99 6.68
CA SER A 265 42.17 2.29 5.99
C SER A 265 43.24 2.61 7.04
N PRO A 266 44.51 2.20 6.86
CA PRO A 266 45.61 2.60 7.75
C PRO A 266 45.86 4.12 7.77
N ASP A 267 45.52 4.81 6.68
CA ASP A 267 45.89 6.21 6.44
C ASP A 267 45.01 7.24 7.22
N ARG A 268 44.59 6.91 8.45
CA ARG A 268 43.76 7.76 9.34
C ARG A 268 44.04 7.60 10.84
N ASP A 269 45.25 7.19 11.22
CA ASP A 269 45.72 7.31 12.61
C ASP A 269 46.43 8.67 12.82
N ASP A 270 45.66 9.76 12.86
CA ASP A 270 46.09 11.07 13.34
C ASP A 270 44.86 11.96 13.67
N ASP A 271 44.24 11.72 14.83
CA ASP A 271 43.56 12.75 15.63
C ASP A 271 43.31 12.24 17.07
N VAL A 272 44.34 12.45 17.89
CA VAL A 272 44.46 12.40 19.37
C VAL A 272 43.29 11.82 20.19
N ALA A 273 43.57 10.74 20.92
CA ALA A 273 42.72 10.25 22.00
C ALA A 273 42.83 11.11 23.27
N SER A 274 41.68 11.49 23.86
CA SER A 274 41.58 12.15 25.17
C SER A 274 40.40 11.62 26.00
N GLY A 275 40.25 10.30 26.06
CA GLY A 275 39.27 9.66 26.94
C GLY A 275 39.74 9.62 28.40
N PHE A 276 38.91 10.12 29.32
CA PHE A 276 38.88 9.67 30.72
C PHE A 276 37.43 9.60 31.23
N GLN A 277 37.21 8.76 32.24
CA GLN A 277 35.89 8.33 32.71
C GLN A 277 35.44 9.13 33.93
N GLY A 278 34.12 9.22 34.14
CA GLY A 278 33.52 9.75 35.37
C GLY A 278 32.02 9.48 35.40
N ASN A 279 31.51 8.87 36.49
CA ASN A 279 30.10 8.53 36.65
C ASN A 279 29.31 9.67 37.33
N ASP A 280 27.97 9.54 37.26
CA ASP A 280 26.95 9.97 38.22
C ASP A 280 27.39 10.82 39.45
N PHE A 281 26.72 11.93 39.72
CA PHE A 281 25.66 12.00 40.76
C PHE A 281 24.93 13.37 40.84
N GLN A 282 23.66 13.33 41.27
CA GLN A 282 22.85 14.37 41.94
C GLN A 282 22.95 15.88 41.57
N ALA A 283 21.87 16.38 40.96
CA ALA A 283 20.82 17.24 41.56
C ALA A 283 21.13 18.57 42.31
N ASN A 284 20.14 19.47 42.20
CA ASN A 284 19.78 20.65 43.01
C ASN A 284 20.37 22.06 42.69
N GLN A 285 19.43 22.92 42.27
CA GLN A 285 19.12 24.26 42.81
C GLN A 285 20.08 25.45 42.63
N MET A 286 19.53 26.49 41.97
CA MET A 286 19.62 27.94 42.30
C MET A 286 21.02 28.61 42.20
N THR A 287 21.15 29.90 41.93
CA THR A 287 20.22 31.05 42.08
C THR A 287 20.21 31.97 40.83
N ASN A 288 19.39 33.03 40.91
CA ASN A 288 19.51 34.29 40.17
C ASN A 288 20.87 35.02 40.46
N ASP A 289 21.19 36.25 40.00
CA ASP A 289 20.35 37.37 39.54
C ASP A 289 21.17 38.46 38.77
N LEU A 290 20.45 39.34 38.02
CA LEU A 290 20.86 40.68 37.50
C LEU A 290 22.11 40.72 36.55
N GLY A 291 22.32 41.65 35.61
CA GLY A 291 21.95 43.07 35.38
C GLY A 291 23.26 43.85 35.10
N GLU A 292 23.40 44.95 34.34
CA GLU A 292 22.53 45.86 33.54
C GLU A 292 23.41 46.56 32.45
N GLY A 293 22.85 47.45 31.61
CA GLY A 293 23.58 48.40 30.73
C GLY A 293 23.77 47.94 29.26
N ASP A 294 23.29 48.58 28.18
CA ASP A 294 22.87 49.97 27.88
C ASP A 294 24.07 50.94 27.71
N MET A 295 24.18 51.86 26.72
CA MET A 295 23.28 52.38 25.67
C MET A 295 24.10 52.97 24.46
N THR A 296 23.44 53.49 23.41
CA THR A 296 23.85 54.56 22.44
C THR A 296 24.75 54.24 21.21
N ASN A 297 24.70 54.99 20.08
CA ASN A 297 23.56 55.57 19.31
C ASN A 297 23.98 56.14 17.91
N ILE A 298 23.17 55.92 16.83
CA ILE A 298 23.23 56.55 15.47
C ILE A 298 24.59 56.37 14.70
N VAL A 299 24.91 56.68 13.41
CA VAL A 299 24.32 57.19 12.12
C VAL A 299 25.12 56.51 10.96
N GLY A 300 24.74 56.45 9.66
CA GLY A 300 23.52 56.81 8.91
C GLY A 300 23.77 57.05 7.39
N THR A 301 22.71 56.95 6.56
CA THR A 301 22.57 57.30 5.11
C THR A 301 23.47 56.67 4.03
N GLY A 302 22.85 56.05 3.02
CA GLY A 302 23.43 55.65 1.72
C GLY A 302 22.49 54.72 0.93
N GLU A 303 22.30 54.93 -0.38
CA GLU A 303 21.21 54.29 -1.16
C GLU A 303 21.64 53.11 -2.06
N MET A 304 20.77 52.08 -2.06
CA MET A 304 20.45 51.01 -3.02
C MET A 304 21.09 51.03 -4.43
N PRO A 305 21.44 49.86 -5.04
CA PRO A 305 20.40 48.87 -5.42
C PRO A 305 20.73 47.35 -5.37
N ASN A 306 19.77 46.60 -4.80
CA ASN A 306 19.29 45.24 -5.13
C ASN A 306 20.24 44.23 -5.84
N ALA A 307 20.77 43.26 -5.08
CA ALA A 307 20.96 41.87 -5.54
C ALA A 307 21.17 40.87 -4.38
N VAL A 308 20.41 39.76 -4.40
CA VAL A 308 20.59 38.50 -3.61
C VAL A 308 20.45 38.60 -2.07
N GLY A 309 20.14 37.46 -1.42
CA GLY A 309 19.82 37.30 0.02
C GLY A 309 18.30 37.20 0.23
N GLU A 310 17.71 36.04 0.54
CA GLU A 310 17.81 35.21 1.76
C GLU A 310 16.94 35.71 2.92
N ASP A 311 15.68 35.26 2.93
CA ASP A 311 14.84 35.12 4.13
C ASP A 311 14.46 33.64 4.27
N GLU A 312 15.28 32.85 4.97
CA GLU A 312 14.86 31.53 5.47
C GLU A 312 13.91 31.72 6.66
N MET A 313 12.75 32.31 6.43
CA MET A 313 11.74 32.44 7.47
C MET A 313 11.22 31.06 7.84
N GLU A 314 11.48 30.68 9.10
CA GLU A 314 11.22 29.37 9.68
C GLU A 314 9.75 28.97 9.48
N ASN A 315 9.51 28.06 8.52
CA ASN A 315 8.17 27.62 8.19
C ASN A 315 7.61 26.78 9.35
N VAL A 316 6.85 27.43 10.23
CA VAL A 316 5.94 26.78 11.16
C VAL A 316 4.99 25.92 10.34
N LEU A 317 5.30 24.62 10.26
CA LEU A 317 4.55 23.63 9.50
C LEU A 317 3.16 23.45 10.11
N VAL A 318 2.22 24.30 9.69
CA VAL A 318 0.79 24.09 9.91
C VAL A 318 0.48 22.67 9.42
N PRO A 319 0.02 21.76 10.30
CA PRO A 319 -0.19 20.37 9.92
C PRO A 319 -1.20 20.31 8.78
N ARG A 320 -0.74 19.86 7.60
CA ARG A 320 -1.59 19.73 6.42
C ARG A 320 -2.74 18.80 6.75
N GLU A 321 -3.97 19.32 6.65
CA GLU A 321 -5.19 18.56 6.95
C GLU A 321 -5.23 17.24 6.18
N MET A 322 -5.64 16.19 6.89
CA MET A 322 -5.68 14.82 6.39
C MET A 322 -6.90 14.65 5.49
N THR A 323 -6.68 14.24 4.23
CA THR A 323 -7.78 13.97 3.30
C THR A 323 -7.90 12.46 3.02
N SER A 324 -9.09 12.04 2.58
CA SER A 324 -9.32 10.67 2.08
C SER A 324 -8.77 10.46 0.67
N ASP A 325 -8.62 11.53 -0.11
CA ASP A 325 -8.10 11.52 -1.49
C ASP A 325 -6.56 11.56 -1.55
N ASP A 326 -5.88 11.62 -0.40
CA ASP A 326 -4.42 11.63 -0.31
C ASP A 326 -3.81 10.36 -0.95
N ILE A 327 -2.70 10.55 -1.65
CA ILE A 327 -2.07 9.50 -2.48
C ILE A 327 -1.25 8.54 -1.59
N LEU A 328 -1.92 7.55 -1.00
CA LEU A 328 -1.31 6.58 -0.07
C LEU A 328 -0.51 5.47 -0.77
N GLY A 329 0.66 5.13 -0.22
CA GLY A 329 1.49 4.00 -0.63
C GLY A 329 2.51 4.28 -1.75
N GLU A 330 3.04 3.21 -2.35
CA GLU A 330 4.04 3.26 -3.43
C GLU A 330 3.46 2.83 -4.79
N PRO A 331 3.93 3.37 -5.94
CA PRO A 331 3.43 3.00 -7.25
C PRO A 331 3.84 1.57 -7.65
N VAL A 332 2.87 0.74 -8.07
CA VAL A 332 3.15 -0.64 -8.49
C VAL A 332 3.68 -0.68 -9.93
N PRO A 333 4.78 -1.41 -10.23
CA PRO A 333 5.29 -1.54 -11.59
C PRO A 333 4.27 -2.14 -12.58
N PHE A 334 4.21 -1.60 -13.79
CA PHE A 334 3.16 -1.89 -14.79
C PHE A 334 2.90 -3.39 -15.01
N ASN A 335 3.95 -4.20 -15.14
CA ASN A 335 3.81 -5.65 -15.37
C ASN A 335 3.16 -6.39 -14.18
N LYS A 336 3.41 -5.93 -12.94
CA LYS A 336 2.81 -6.46 -11.71
C LYS A 336 1.35 -5.99 -11.62
N MET A 337 1.10 -4.71 -11.89
CA MET A 337 -0.23 -4.10 -11.95
C MET A 337 -1.15 -4.80 -12.96
N GLU A 338 -0.68 -5.07 -14.18
CA GLU A 338 -1.51 -5.71 -15.22
C GLU A 338 -1.81 -7.18 -14.89
N SER A 339 -0.87 -7.89 -14.24
CA SER A 339 -1.11 -9.24 -13.70
C SER A 339 -2.21 -9.24 -12.62
N MET A 340 -2.21 -8.23 -11.74
CA MET A 340 -3.23 -8.05 -10.71
C MET A 340 -4.58 -7.63 -11.29
N ARG A 341 -4.60 -6.78 -12.34
CA ARG A 341 -5.82 -6.43 -13.09
C ARG A 341 -6.48 -7.67 -13.69
N GLN A 342 -5.68 -8.55 -14.33
CA GLN A 342 -6.21 -9.77 -14.92
C GLN A 342 -6.85 -10.67 -13.85
N PHE A 343 -6.18 -10.91 -12.71
CA PHE A 343 -6.78 -11.62 -11.57
C PHE A 343 -8.10 -11.00 -11.10
N CYS A 344 -8.15 -9.67 -10.92
CA CYS A 344 -9.38 -8.99 -10.49
C CYS A 344 -10.51 -9.13 -11.52
N ASN A 345 -10.20 -9.11 -12.82
CA ASN A 345 -11.18 -9.35 -13.88
C ASN A 345 -11.67 -10.81 -13.88
N ASP A 346 -10.76 -11.78 -13.76
CA ASP A 346 -11.07 -13.22 -13.76
C ASP A 346 -12.01 -13.59 -12.60
N VAL A 347 -11.68 -13.13 -11.38
CA VAL A 347 -12.49 -13.32 -10.18
C VAL A 347 -13.89 -12.74 -10.34
N LEU A 348 -14.00 -11.54 -10.91
CA LEU A 348 -15.26 -10.85 -11.18
C LEU A 348 -15.94 -11.29 -12.48
N LYS A 349 -15.44 -12.36 -13.14
CA LYS A 349 -15.97 -12.94 -14.39
C LYS A 349 -16.06 -11.92 -15.54
N LEU A 350 -15.24 -10.88 -15.51
CA LEU A 350 -15.21 -9.82 -16.51
C LEU A 350 -14.39 -10.25 -17.71
N THR A 351 -15.07 -10.50 -18.84
CA THR A 351 -14.39 -10.78 -20.13
C THR A 351 -13.35 -9.69 -20.47
N SER A 352 -12.08 -10.10 -20.65
CA SER A 352 -10.98 -9.20 -21.03
C SER A 352 -11.16 -8.63 -22.44
N ARG A 353 -11.95 -7.54 -22.55
CA ARG A 353 -12.10 -6.77 -23.80
C ARG A 353 -10.80 -6.03 -24.09
N GLY A 354 -10.01 -6.58 -25.02
CA GLY A 354 -8.67 -6.07 -25.35
C GLY A 354 -8.64 -4.63 -25.86
N ARG A 355 -7.50 -3.96 -25.63
CA ARG A 355 -7.16 -2.59 -26.09
C ARG A 355 -8.12 -1.45 -25.68
N GLY A 356 -8.94 -1.65 -24.65
CA GLY A 356 -9.61 -0.55 -23.94
C GLY A 356 -8.70 0.11 -22.90
N LYS A 357 -9.07 1.30 -22.40
CA LYS A 357 -8.56 1.78 -21.10
C LYS A 357 -9.07 0.83 -20.00
N PRO A 358 -8.28 0.54 -18.95
CA PRO A 358 -8.76 -0.27 -17.83
C PRO A 358 -9.94 0.43 -17.15
N GLN A 359 -11.00 -0.33 -16.85
CA GLN A 359 -12.20 0.17 -16.17
C GLN A 359 -12.27 -0.46 -14.78
N PHE A 360 -12.41 0.37 -13.74
CA PHE A 360 -12.60 -0.10 -12.37
C PHE A 360 -13.75 -1.12 -12.28
N PRO A 361 -13.54 -2.30 -11.66
CA PRO A 361 -14.48 -3.41 -11.81
C PRO A 361 -15.54 -3.48 -10.70
N GLY A 362 -15.38 -2.74 -9.61
CA GLY A 362 -16.25 -2.83 -8.43
C GLY A 362 -17.70 -2.36 -8.65
N SER A 363 -18.61 -2.87 -7.83
CA SER A 363 -20.07 -2.66 -7.88
C SER A 363 -20.45 -1.19 -7.68
N HIS A 364 -21.30 -0.62 -8.53
CA HIS A 364 -21.72 0.78 -8.49
C HIS A 364 -23.20 0.92 -8.11
N PRO A 365 -23.53 1.57 -6.98
CA PRO A 365 -24.92 1.78 -6.56
C PRO A 365 -25.68 2.69 -7.52
N VAL A 366 -26.93 2.34 -7.82
CA VAL A 366 -27.89 3.23 -8.50
C VAL A 366 -28.62 4.12 -7.49
N SER A 367 -29.06 5.32 -7.90
CA SER A 367 -29.82 6.18 -6.98
C SER A 367 -31.22 5.61 -6.74
N LEU A 368 -31.70 5.70 -5.51
CA LEU A 368 -33.09 5.44 -5.15
C LEU A 368 -33.98 6.44 -5.91
N SER A 369 -34.98 5.94 -6.61
CA SER A 369 -35.99 6.70 -7.36
C SER A 369 -37.38 6.12 -7.06
N ARG A 370 -38.45 6.88 -7.34
CA ARG A 370 -39.82 6.40 -7.08
C ARG A 370 -40.15 5.12 -7.86
N ASP A 371 -39.48 4.88 -8.99
CA ASP A 371 -39.63 3.67 -9.80
C ASP A 371 -38.95 2.43 -9.19
N ASN A 372 -37.75 2.59 -8.59
CA ASN A 372 -36.96 1.47 -8.06
C ASN A 372 -37.14 1.25 -6.54
N LEU A 373 -37.77 2.19 -5.83
CA LEU A 373 -38.20 2.08 -4.44
C LEU A 373 -38.98 0.78 -4.16
N GLN A 374 -39.76 0.30 -5.13
CA GLN A 374 -40.49 -0.97 -5.05
C GLN A 374 -39.58 -2.20 -4.87
N LEU A 375 -38.29 -2.14 -5.22
CA LEU A 375 -37.33 -3.22 -4.97
C LEU A 375 -37.21 -3.54 -3.47
N LEU A 376 -37.33 -2.54 -2.60
CA LEU A 376 -37.29 -2.73 -1.14
C LEU A 376 -38.48 -3.58 -0.63
N ARG A 377 -39.63 -3.56 -1.34
CA ARG A 377 -40.78 -4.46 -1.09
C ARG A 377 -40.62 -5.85 -1.72
N GLN A 378 -39.76 -6.00 -2.73
CA GLN A 378 -39.58 -7.23 -3.52
C GLN A 378 -38.40 -8.11 -3.07
N ARG A 379 -37.41 -7.55 -2.38
CA ARG A 379 -36.24 -8.27 -1.85
C ARG A 379 -36.00 -7.91 -0.39
N TYR A 380 -35.21 -8.73 0.31
CA TYR A 380 -34.79 -8.45 1.67
C TYR A 380 -33.50 -7.61 1.71
N TYR A 381 -33.60 -6.39 2.23
CA TYR A 381 -32.52 -5.41 2.27
C TYR A 381 -31.98 -5.18 3.69
N TYR A 382 -30.69 -4.86 3.77
CA TYR A 382 -30.07 -4.20 4.92
C TYR A 382 -29.59 -2.81 4.48
N ALA A 383 -29.51 -1.89 5.44
CA ALA A 383 -29.03 -0.54 5.25
C ALA A 383 -27.71 -0.30 6.01
N THR A 384 -26.85 0.54 5.44
CA THR A 384 -25.71 1.19 6.11
C THR A 384 -25.74 2.68 5.80
N TRP A 385 -25.08 3.49 6.61
CA TRP A 385 -24.77 4.87 6.24
C TRP A 385 -23.90 4.90 4.97
N LYS A 386 -24.16 5.86 4.08
CA LYS A 386 -23.21 6.21 3.02
C LYS A 386 -22.21 7.21 3.62
N ALA A 387 -20.94 6.81 3.72
CA ALA A 387 -19.92 7.74 4.17
C ALA A 387 -19.55 8.70 3.03
N ASP A 388 -19.02 9.88 3.35
CA ASP A 388 -18.26 10.66 2.39
C ASP A 388 -16.77 10.34 2.53
N GLY A 389 -16.18 9.84 1.44
CA GLY A 389 -14.84 9.26 1.46
C GLY A 389 -14.42 8.64 0.13
N THR A 390 -13.15 8.31 0.05
CA THR A 390 -12.52 7.88 -1.21
C THR A 390 -12.56 6.37 -1.34
N ARG A 391 -13.33 5.88 -2.31
CA ARG A 391 -13.49 4.44 -2.55
C ARG A 391 -12.19 3.81 -3.06
N TYR A 392 -11.76 2.76 -2.38
CA TYR A 392 -10.72 1.85 -2.84
C TYR A 392 -11.19 0.40 -2.72
N MET A 393 -10.88 -0.44 -3.71
CA MET A 393 -10.77 -1.88 -3.48
C MET A 393 -9.38 -2.19 -2.92
N MET A 394 -9.22 -3.31 -2.22
CA MET A 394 -7.91 -3.74 -1.70
C MET A 394 -7.63 -5.19 -2.09
N LEU A 395 -6.49 -5.43 -2.74
CA LEU A 395 -5.96 -6.77 -3.00
C LEU A 395 -4.87 -7.08 -1.96
N ILE A 396 -5.05 -8.15 -1.21
CA ILE A 396 -4.08 -8.66 -0.24
C ILE A 396 -3.38 -9.89 -0.84
N THR A 397 -2.05 -9.90 -0.83
CA THR A 397 -1.21 -11.03 -1.28
C THR A 397 -0.18 -11.39 -0.21
N TRP A 398 0.54 -12.49 -0.44
CA TRP A 398 1.70 -12.87 0.37
C TRP A 398 2.85 -11.85 0.34
N ASP A 399 2.94 -10.99 -0.69
CA ASP A 399 4.04 -10.03 -0.89
C ASP A 399 3.69 -8.57 -0.55
N GLY A 400 2.42 -8.27 -0.22
CA GLY A 400 1.97 -6.96 0.20
C GLY A 400 0.45 -6.76 0.13
N CYS A 401 -0.01 -5.58 0.54
CA CYS A 401 -1.38 -5.12 0.31
C CYS A 401 -1.38 -4.02 -0.76
N TYR A 402 -2.41 -3.97 -1.59
CA TYR A 402 -2.51 -3.03 -2.70
C TYR A 402 -3.87 -2.33 -2.72
N LEU A 403 -3.86 -1.01 -2.56
CA LEU A 403 -5.04 -0.17 -2.78
C LEU A 403 -5.28 -0.01 -4.29
N ILE A 404 -6.54 -0.09 -4.70
CA ILE A 404 -6.99 -0.02 -6.09
C ILE A 404 -7.92 1.20 -6.26
N ASP A 405 -7.46 2.20 -7.01
CA ASP A 405 -8.19 3.45 -7.24
C ASP A 405 -9.35 3.30 -8.26
N ARG A 406 -10.18 4.34 -8.41
CA ARG A 406 -11.27 4.38 -9.41
C ARG A 406 -10.80 4.40 -10.88
N ASN A 407 -9.50 4.55 -11.14
CA ASN A 407 -8.89 4.41 -12.46
C ASN A 407 -8.30 2.99 -12.69
N PHE A 408 -8.49 2.08 -11.74
CA PHE A 408 -7.95 0.73 -11.70
C PHE A 408 -6.41 0.67 -11.68
N ASN A 409 -5.77 1.67 -11.07
CA ASN A 409 -4.35 1.69 -10.72
C ASN A 409 -4.13 1.07 -9.33
N PHE A 410 -2.95 0.49 -9.13
CA PHE A 410 -2.58 -0.20 -7.88
C PHE A 410 -1.46 0.57 -7.17
N ARG A 411 -1.58 0.76 -5.86
CA ARG A 411 -0.54 1.34 -5.00
C ARG A 411 -0.29 0.45 -3.79
N SER A 412 0.98 0.12 -3.52
CA SER A 412 1.42 -0.81 -2.47
C SER A 412 1.38 -0.14 -1.10
N VAL A 413 0.80 -0.79 -0.11
CA VAL A 413 0.70 -0.34 1.28
C VAL A 413 1.09 -1.44 2.26
N TYR A 414 1.74 -1.07 3.35
CA TYR A 414 2.19 -1.99 4.39
C TYR A 414 1.11 -2.16 5.45
N LEU A 415 0.43 -3.31 5.41
CA LEU A 415 -0.63 -3.71 6.34
C LEU A 415 -0.55 -5.22 6.59
N ARG A 416 -0.88 -5.69 7.79
CA ARG A 416 -0.83 -7.12 8.14
C ARG A 416 -2.22 -7.77 8.20
N PHE A 417 -2.42 -8.85 7.43
CA PHE A 417 -3.66 -9.63 7.39
C PHE A 417 -3.37 -11.13 7.56
N PRO A 418 -3.32 -11.64 8.80
CA PRO A 418 -3.13 -13.06 9.08
C PRO A 418 -4.41 -13.85 8.82
N CYS A 419 -4.28 -15.12 8.39
CA CYS A 419 -5.39 -16.06 8.32
C CYS A 419 -5.72 -16.66 9.70
N GLY A 420 -6.96 -17.13 9.90
CA GLY A 420 -7.46 -17.59 11.22
C GLY A 420 -6.84 -18.88 11.80
N ASN A 421 -6.08 -19.66 11.02
CA ASN A 421 -5.54 -20.95 11.42
C ASN A 421 -4.23 -20.84 12.23
N ALA A 422 -4.33 -20.32 13.45
CA ALA A 422 -3.20 -20.06 14.35
C ALA A 422 -2.67 -21.30 15.13
N ASN A 423 -2.80 -22.51 14.58
CA ASN A 423 -2.35 -23.76 15.23
C ASN A 423 -0.88 -24.13 14.93
N GLU A 424 -0.19 -23.37 14.07
CA GLU A 424 1.26 -23.46 13.86
C GLU A 424 1.90 -22.17 14.38
N GLY A 425 2.97 -22.30 15.17
CA GLY A 425 3.51 -21.22 15.98
C GLY A 425 4.42 -20.25 15.21
N ALA A 426 4.28 -18.96 15.55
CA ALA A 426 4.98 -17.80 14.98
C ALA A 426 4.67 -17.50 13.50
N ALA A 427 4.18 -16.28 13.24
CA ALA A 427 3.86 -15.75 11.90
C ALA A 427 2.91 -16.63 11.06
N GLY A 428 1.67 -16.81 11.54
CA GLY A 428 0.61 -17.48 10.78
C GLY A 428 0.39 -16.87 9.39
N ASN A 429 0.09 -17.73 8.41
CA ASN A 429 0.02 -17.40 6.98
C ASN A 429 -0.79 -16.13 6.66
N THR A 430 -0.22 -15.22 5.88
CA THR A 430 -0.91 -14.05 5.32
C THR A 430 -1.85 -14.44 4.18
N HIS A 431 -2.97 -13.71 4.04
CA HIS A 431 -3.91 -13.85 2.93
C HIS A 431 -3.24 -13.73 1.54
N ASN A 432 -3.59 -14.60 0.60
CA ASN A 432 -2.92 -14.68 -0.70
C ASN A 432 -3.91 -14.57 -1.87
N TYR A 433 -4.04 -13.38 -2.47
CA TYR A 433 -5.10 -12.99 -3.40
C TYR A 433 -6.49 -13.02 -2.75
N THR A 434 -6.65 -12.25 -1.68
CA THR A 434 -7.95 -11.89 -1.09
C THR A 434 -8.32 -10.48 -1.57
N LEU A 435 -9.55 -10.28 -2.05
CA LEU A 435 -9.99 -9.05 -2.72
C LEU A 435 -11.20 -8.44 -1.99
N LEU A 436 -11.02 -7.21 -1.52
CA LEU A 436 -11.96 -6.45 -0.68
C LEU A 436 -12.50 -5.24 -1.43
N ASP A 437 -13.70 -4.78 -1.05
CA ASP A 437 -14.31 -3.52 -1.52
C ASP A 437 -14.65 -2.63 -0.33
N GLY A 438 -14.28 -1.35 -0.41
CA GLY A 438 -14.26 -0.47 0.76
C GLY A 438 -14.15 1.01 0.45
N GLU A 439 -14.08 1.81 1.51
CA GLU A 439 -14.14 3.27 1.49
C GLU A 439 -13.15 3.82 2.52
N MET A 440 -12.23 4.69 2.10
CA MET A 440 -11.33 5.41 3.00
C MET A 440 -12.04 6.65 3.53
N VAL A 441 -12.20 6.74 4.85
CA VAL A 441 -12.68 7.95 5.53
C VAL A 441 -11.55 8.54 6.38
N VAL A 442 -11.70 9.82 6.73
CA VAL A 442 -10.91 10.46 7.79
C VAL A 442 -11.83 10.64 8.98
N ASP A 443 -11.58 9.88 10.03
CA ASP A 443 -12.24 10.07 11.32
C ASP A 443 -11.55 11.23 12.06
N THR A 444 -12.33 12.23 12.49
CA THR A 444 -11.87 13.33 13.33
C THR A 444 -12.43 13.17 14.73
N ASP A 445 -11.58 13.17 15.75
CA ASP A 445 -11.97 13.17 17.15
C ASP A 445 -12.67 14.50 17.51
N PRO A 446 -13.94 14.50 17.98
CA PRO A 446 -14.65 15.73 18.34
C PRO A 446 -14.06 16.52 19.52
N SER A 447 -13.18 15.89 20.31
CA SER A 447 -12.60 16.46 21.54
C SER A 447 -11.13 16.86 21.40
N THR A 448 -10.34 16.09 20.64
CA THR A 448 -8.91 16.39 20.41
C THR A 448 -8.61 16.98 19.02
N HIS A 449 -9.61 17.03 18.13
CA HIS A 449 -9.48 17.35 16.70
C HIS A 449 -8.48 16.48 15.92
N LYS A 450 -7.98 15.40 16.54
CA LYS A 450 -7.03 14.47 15.92
C LYS A 450 -7.70 13.70 14.77
N GLN A 451 -7.05 13.69 13.62
CA GLN A 451 -7.49 12.96 12.43
C GLN A 451 -6.81 11.58 12.35
N GLU A 452 -7.58 10.54 12.04
CA GLU A 452 -7.13 9.18 11.77
C GLU A 452 -7.79 8.64 10.49
N ARG A 453 -6.99 8.16 9.52
CA ARG A 453 -7.56 7.49 8.33
C ARG A 453 -8.10 6.11 8.70
N ARG A 454 -9.26 5.75 8.16
CA ARG A 454 -9.90 4.46 8.39
C ARG A 454 -10.49 3.88 7.11
N TYR A 455 -10.07 2.67 6.77
CA TYR A 455 -10.61 1.90 5.65
C TYR A 455 -11.79 1.05 6.13
N LEU A 456 -12.98 1.42 5.66
CA LEU A 456 -14.25 0.76 5.92
C LEU A 456 -14.52 -0.28 4.83
N ILE A 457 -14.26 -1.56 5.12
CA ILE A 457 -14.54 -2.67 4.19
C ILE A 457 -16.01 -3.03 4.28
N TYR A 458 -16.76 -2.97 3.18
CA TYR A 458 -18.18 -3.32 3.14
C TYR A 458 -18.47 -4.64 2.41
N ASP A 459 -17.59 -5.11 1.52
CA ASP A 459 -17.78 -6.40 0.83
C ASP A 459 -16.46 -7.17 0.60
N LEU A 460 -16.58 -8.47 0.34
CA LEU A 460 -15.50 -9.43 0.11
C LEU A 460 -15.77 -10.17 -1.20
N ILE A 461 -14.95 -9.89 -2.21
CA ILE A 461 -15.12 -10.38 -3.59
C ILE A 461 -14.45 -11.75 -3.78
N ALA A 462 -13.29 -11.95 -3.16
CA ALA A 462 -12.57 -13.22 -3.17
C ALA A 462 -11.75 -13.42 -1.90
N ILE A 463 -11.55 -14.66 -1.50
CA ILE A 463 -10.69 -15.05 -0.38
C ILE A 463 -9.69 -16.11 -0.85
N ASN A 464 -8.40 -15.86 -0.65
CA ASN A 464 -7.30 -16.78 -0.96
C ASN A 464 -7.42 -17.44 -2.37
N LYS A 465 -7.59 -16.60 -3.40
CA LYS A 465 -7.87 -16.92 -4.82
C LYS A 465 -9.29 -17.44 -5.13
N VAL A 466 -10.08 -17.86 -4.15
CA VAL A 466 -11.44 -18.34 -4.36
C VAL A 466 -12.38 -17.16 -4.56
N SER A 467 -13.01 -17.06 -5.74
CA SER A 467 -14.06 -16.06 -6.00
C SER A 467 -15.30 -16.37 -5.17
N LEU A 468 -15.84 -15.35 -4.49
CA LEU A 468 -17.09 -15.41 -3.73
C LEU A 468 -18.23 -14.65 -4.42
N VAL A 469 -18.04 -14.28 -5.69
CA VAL A 469 -18.93 -13.38 -6.44
C VAL A 469 -20.36 -13.91 -6.55
N ASP A 470 -20.55 -15.22 -6.71
CA ASP A 470 -21.88 -15.84 -6.77
C ASP A 470 -22.52 -16.06 -5.38
N HIS A 471 -21.77 -15.92 -4.29
CA HIS A 471 -22.30 -16.13 -2.95
C HIS A 471 -23.19 -14.96 -2.53
N PRO A 472 -24.31 -15.22 -1.82
CA PRO A 472 -25.12 -14.18 -1.17
C PRO A 472 -24.30 -13.19 -0.35
N PHE A 473 -24.66 -11.90 -0.35
CA PHE A 473 -23.98 -10.86 0.45
C PHE A 473 -23.85 -11.26 1.93
N SER A 474 -24.92 -11.81 2.51
CA SER A 474 -24.94 -12.39 3.86
C SER A 474 -23.80 -13.38 4.14
N SER A 475 -23.39 -14.15 3.14
CA SER A 475 -22.28 -15.10 3.23
C SER A 475 -20.93 -14.39 3.07
N ARG A 476 -20.79 -13.49 2.10
CA ARG A 476 -19.55 -12.70 1.87
C ARG A 476 -19.19 -11.88 3.11
N TRP A 477 -20.17 -11.17 3.67
CA TRP A 477 -20.06 -10.36 4.88
C TRP A 477 -19.71 -11.19 6.13
N LYS A 478 -20.28 -12.40 6.26
CA LYS A 478 -19.94 -13.34 7.34
C LYS A 478 -18.53 -13.95 7.19
N ILE A 479 -18.06 -14.22 5.97
CA ILE A 479 -16.69 -14.70 5.73
C ILE A 479 -15.68 -13.57 6.02
N LEU A 480 -15.96 -12.34 5.58
CA LEU A 480 -15.16 -11.15 5.87
C LEU A 480 -14.93 -10.98 7.39
N GLU A 481 -16.00 -11.02 8.18
CA GLU A 481 -15.94 -10.94 9.64
C GLU A 481 -15.06 -12.04 10.26
N ASN A 482 -15.23 -13.31 9.86
CA ASN A 482 -14.59 -14.44 10.53
C ASN A 482 -13.16 -14.74 10.06
N GLU A 483 -12.87 -14.54 8.78
CA GLU A 483 -11.59 -14.94 8.16
C GLU A 483 -10.61 -13.79 7.99
N VAL A 484 -11.07 -12.53 7.91
CA VAL A 484 -10.19 -11.36 7.69
C VAL A 484 -10.14 -10.46 8.92
N ILE A 485 -11.30 -10.11 9.47
CA ILE A 485 -11.40 -9.10 10.54
C ILE A 485 -11.02 -9.69 11.91
N LYS A 486 -11.65 -10.81 12.31
CA LYS A 486 -11.35 -11.44 13.60
C LYS A 486 -9.90 -11.90 13.75
N PRO A 487 -9.23 -12.53 12.76
CA PRO A 487 -7.83 -12.93 12.91
C PRO A 487 -6.90 -11.73 13.07
N ARG A 488 -7.07 -10.69 12.25
CA ARG A 488 -6.32 -9.43 12.35
C ARG A 488 -6.51 -8.75 13.71
N ASN A 489 -7.74 -8.63 14.20
CA ASN A 489 -8.00 -8.06 15.52
C ASN A 489 -7.40 -8.91 16.66
N ARG A 490 -7.59 -10.24 16.66
CA ARG A 490 -7.00 -11.14 17.65
C ARG A 490 -5.47 -11.01 17.71
N GLU A 491 -4.81 -10.95 16.55
CA GLU A 491 -3.36 -10.81 16.48
C GLU A 491 -2.92 -9.43 16.99
N ARG A 492 -3.58 -8.35 16.58
CA ARG A 492 -3.38 -6.99 17.09
C ARG A 492 -3.50 -6.93 18.62
N ASP A 493 -4.57 -7.48 19.17
CA ASP A 493 -4.88 -7.41 20.61
C ASP A 493 -3.91 -8.26 21.44
N THR A 494 -3.39 -9.35 20.85
CA THR A 494 -2.31 -10.17 21.42
C THR A 494 -0.97 -9.44 21.38
N LEU A 495 -0.66 -8.75 20.28
CA LEU A 495 0.59 -8.00 20.11
C LEU A 495 0.63 -6.74 20.97
N PHE A 496 -0.47 -6.00 21.09
CA PHE A 496 -0.57 -4.82 21.95
C PHE A 496 -0.23 -5.14 23.43
N LYS A 497 -0.47 -6.38 23.87
CA LYS A 497 -0.18 -6.88 25.22
C LYS A 497 1.18 -7.59 25.32
N SER A 498 1.92 -7.71 24.21
CA SER A 498 3.28 -8.26 24.21
C SER A 498 4.30 -7.21 24.65
N ARG A 499 5.26 -7.62 25.48
CA ARG A 499 6.43 -6.78 25.80
C ARG A 499 7.40 -6.60 24.63
N ASN A 500 7.30 -7.45 23.60
CA ASN A 500 8.10 -7.38 22.38
C ASN A 500 7.22 -7.79 21.19
N PRO A 501 6.38 -6.88 20.65
CA PRO A 501 5.53 -7.17 19.52
C PRO A 501 6.37 -7.25 18.23
N TYR A 502 6.21 -8.32 17.46
CA TYR A 502 6.91 -8.48 16.18
C TYR A 502 6.30 -7.65 15.03
N TYR A 503 5.18 -6.96 15.27
CA TYR A 503 4.53 -6.06 14.32
C TYR A 503 3.75 -4.96 15.06
N ARG A 504 3.65 -3.76 14.48
CA ARG A 504 3.05 -2.56 15.11
C ARG A 504 1.86 -2.04 14.31
N TYR A 505 0.67 -2.57 14.63
CA TYR A 505 -0.62 -2.16 14.08
C TYR A 505 -0.99 -0.67 14.33
N ASP A 506 -0.24 0.02 15.20
CA ASP A 506 -0.33 1.46 15.48
C ASP A 506 0.54 2.34 14.56
N LEU A 507 1.42 1.74 13.76
CA LEU A 507 2.23 2.43 12.74
C LEU A 507 1.70 2.22 11.31
N GLU A 508 0.56 1.53 11.15
CA GLU A 508 -0.13 1.38 9.86
C GLU A 508 -0.70 2.73 9.38
N LEU A 509 -0.62 2.99 8.06
CA LEU A 509 -1.07 4.25 7.42
C LEU A 509 -2.55 4.61 7.64
N PHE A 510 -3.37 3.63 8.01
CA PHE A 510 -4.79 3.77 8.32
C PHE A 510 -5.30 2.54 9.10
N ARG A 511 -6.34 2.72 9.91
CA ARG A 511 -7.03 1.59 10.56
C ARG A 511 -7.92 0.85 9.57
N VAL A 512 -8.23 -0.40 9.88
CA VAL A 512 -9.13 -1.24 9.07
C VAL A 512 -10.31 -1.67 9.95
N ARG A 513 -11.54 -1.45 9.45
CA ARG A 513 -12.78 -1.85 10.12
C ARG A 513 -13.78 -2.37 9.08
N ARG A 514 -14.59 -3.37 9.44
CA ARG A 514 -15.74 -3.78 8.62
C ARG A 514 -16.91 -2.81 8.81
N LYS A 515 -17.57 -2.41 7.72
CA LYS A 515 -18.79 -1.61 7.74
C LYS A 515 -19.97 -2.47 8.21
N ASP A 516 -20.74 -1.95 9.16
CA ASP A 516 -21.87 -2.63 9.77
C ASP A 516 -23.15 -2.38 8.97
N PHE A 517 -23.95 -3.44 8.76
CA PHE A 517 -25.21 -3.40 8.02
C PHE A 517 -26.36 -3.77 8.95
N TYR A 518 -27.44 -3.01 8.88
CA TYR A 518 -28.57 -3.07 9.82
C TYR A 518 -29.87 -3.42 9.10
N LEU A 519 -30.80 -4.07 9.80
CA LEU A 519 -32.16 -4.33 9.30
C LEU A 519 -32.86 -3.01 8.92
N LEU A 520 -33.76 -3.02 7.94
CA LEU A 520 -34.51 -1.80 7.58
C LEU A 520 -35.27 -1.19 8.78
N SER A 521 -35.75 -2.02 9.72
CA SER A 521 -36.40 -1.57 10.95
C SER A 521 -35.51 -0.72 11.87
N ALA A 522 -34.18 -0.76 11.69
CA ALA A 522 -33.23 0.07 12.41
C ALA A 522 -32.95 1.42 11.73
N VAL A 523 -33.43 1.69 10.51
CA VAL A 523 -33.03 2.87 9.72
C VAL A 523 -33.41 4.19 10.40
N SER A 524 -34.51 4.24 11.16
CA SER A 524 -34.86 5.40 11.98
C SER A 524 -33.79 5.73 13.03
N LYS A 525 -33.23 4.71 13.70
CA LYS A 525 -32.10 4.89 14.63
C LYS A 525 -30.78 5.18 13.88
N LEU A 526 -30.57 4.57 12.71
CA LEU A 526 -29.38 4.79 11.89
C LEU A 526 -29.26 6.27 11.47
N LEU A 527 -30.36 6.87 11.04
CA LEU A 527 -30.43 8.29 10.65
C LEU A 527 -30.41 9.24 11.85
N LYS A 528 -31.20 8.96 12.90
CA LYS A 528 -31.44 9.93 14.00
C LYS A 528 -30.52 9.80 15.21
N GLU A 529 -29.85 8.66 15.38
CA GLU A 529 -28.98 8.40 16.53
C GLU A 529 -27.54 8.05 16.15
N PHE A 530 -27.33 7.28 15.08
CA PHE A 530 -26.00 6.76 14.73
C PHE A 530 -25.21 7.72 13.83
N ILE A 531 -25.78 8.14 12.69
CA ILE A 531 -25.12 9.05 11.74
C ILE A 531 -24.68 10.37 12.40
N PRO A 532 -25.48 11.04 13.26
CA PRO A 532 -25.06 12.25 13.96
C PRO A 532 -23.96 12.06 15.01
N ARG A 533 -23.57 10.80 15.32
CA ARG A 533 -22.47 10.46 16.24
C ARG A 533 -21.23 9.92 15.51
N LEU A 534 -21.20 9.95 14.17
CA LEU A 534 -20.03 9.54 13.40
C LEU A 534 -18.91 10.57 13.49
N SER A 535 -17.69 10.09 13.66
CA SER A 535 -16.44 10.87 13.55
C SER A 535 -16.06 11.24 12.11
N HIS A 536 -16.86 10.85 11.11
CA HIS A 536 -16.66 11.20 9.69
C HIS A 536 -17.99 11.55 9.02
N ALA A 537 -17.93 12.36 7.96
CA ALA A 537 -19.11 12.81 7.22
C ALA A 537 -19.88 11.66 6.55
N SER A 538 -21.21 11.84 6.46
CA SER A 538 -22.15 10.88 5.88
C SER A 538 -23.27 11.65 5.17
N ASP A 539 -23.56 11.30 3.92
CA ASP A 539 -24.47 12.04 3.03
C ASP A 539 -25.76 11.28 2.68
N GLY A 540 -26.01 10.13 3.33
CA GLY A 540 -27.25 9.37 3.21
C GLY A 540 -27.10 7.89 3.57
N LEU A 541 -27.70 7.01 2.75
CA LEU A 541 -27.79 5.58 3.00
C LEU A 541 -27.39 4.75 1.78
N ILE A 542 -26.89 3.54 2.03
CA ILE A 542 -26.76 2.46 1.05
C ILE A 542 -27.68 1.31 1.47
N PHE A 543 -28.49 0.80 0.55
CA PHE A 543 -29.31 -0.39 0.72
C PHE A 543 -28.74 -1.54 -0.10
N GLN A 544 -28.31 -2.61 0.58
CA GLN A 544 -27.75 -3.82 -0.03
C GLN A 544 -28.73 -4.99 0.14
N GLY A 545 -29.02 -5.69 -0.97
CA GLY A 545 -29.79 -6.93 -0.93
C GLY A 545 -29.03 -8.02 -0.16
N TRP A 546 -29.66 -8.62 0.84
CA TRP A 546 -29.00 -9.59 1.75
C TRP A 546 -28.61 -10.89 1.06
N ASP A 547 -29.41 -11.29 0.09
CA ASP A 547 -29.23 -12.53 -0.69
C ASP A 547 -28.57 -12.28 -2.06
N ASP A 548 -28.36 -11.01 -2.44
CA ASP A 548 -27.85 -10.63 -3.76
C ASP A 548 -26.36 -11.03 -3.94
N PRO A 549 -25.98 -11.58 -5.12
CA PRO A 549 -24.58 -11.85 -5.47
C PRO A 549 -23.80 -10.53 -5.71
N TYR A 550 -22.47 -10.60 -5.80
CA TYR A 550 -21.68 -9.42 -6.12
C TYR A 550 -21.79 -9.11 -7.62
N VAL A 551 -22.41 -7.98 -7.98
CA VAL A 551 -22.51 -7.56 -9.38
C VAL A 551 -21.41 -6.52 -9.68
N PRO A 552 -20.41 -6.81 -10.54
CA PRO A 552 -19.41 -5.84 -10.93
C PRO A 552 -20.01 -4.69 -11.75
N ARG A 553 -19.49 -3.47 -11.60
CA ARG A 553 -20.00 -2.23 -12.22
C ARG A 553 -21.47 -1.97 -11.81
N THR A 554 -22.28 -1.31 -12.63
CA THR A 554 -23.64 -0.88 -12.25
C THR A 554 -24.51 -2.03 -11.76
N HIS A 555 -24.99 -1.94 -10.52
CA HIS A 555 -25.85 -2.93 -9.89
C HIS A 555 -27.20 -2.32 -9.53
N GLU A 556 -28.23 -2.61 -10.34
CA GLU A 556 -29.60 -2.09 -10.16
C GLU A 556 -30.27 -2.56 -8.85
N GLY A 557 -29.70 -3.56 -8.17
CA GLY A 557 -30.15 -4.04 -6.85
C GLY A 557 -29.46 -3.36 -5.67
N LEU A 558 -28.32 -2.67 -5.87
CA LEU A 558 -27.61 -1.93 -4.83
C LEU A 558 -27.99 -0.45 -4.93
N LEU A 559 -28.75 0.04 -3.96
CA LEU A 559 -29.36 1.36 -4.01
C LEU A 559 -28.59 2.33 -3.10
N LYS A 560 -28.45 3.58 -3.55
CA LYS A 560 -28.01 4.71 -2.70
C LYS A 560 -29.13 5.74 -2.57
N TRP A 561 -29.34 6.22 -1.36
CA TRP A 561 -30.13 7.41 -1.07
C TRP A 561 -29.22 8.51 -0.53
N LYS A 562 -29.55 9.76 -0.84
CA LYS A 562 -28.89 10.97 -0.35
C LYS A 562 -29.96 11.89 0.22
N TYR A 563 -29.65 12.64 1.27
CA TYR A 563 -30.47 13.77 1.68
C TYR A 563 -30.73 14.72 0.48
N PRO A 564 -31.95 15.26 0.29
CA PRO A 564 -32.29 16.12 -0.85
C PRO A 564 -31.26 17.23 -1.12
N GLU A 565 -30.89 17.98 -0.09
CA GLU A 565 -29.91 19.07 -0.06
C GLU A 565 -28.47 18.63 -0.37
N MET A 566 -28.15 17.34 -0.17
CA MET A 566 -26.86 16.72 -0.50
C MET A 566 -26.79 16.21 -1.95
N ASN A 567 -27.78 16.51 -2.80
CA ASN A 567 -27.75 16.21 -4.23
C ASN A 567 -27.05 17.36 -5.00
N SER A 568 -25.76 17.17 -5.24
CA SER A 568 -24.89 18.15 -5.91
C SER A 568 -24.58 17.80 -7.37
N VAL A 569 -24.16 18.82 -8.14
CA VAL A 569 -23.59 18.70 -9.48
C VAL A 569 -22.30 19.52 -9.55
N ASP A 570 -21.26 18.97 -10.20
CA ASP A 570 -20.04 19.72 -10.49
C ASP A 570 -20.18 20.51 -11.81
N PHE A 571 -20.18 21.84 -11.71
CA PHE A 571 -20.21 22.76 -12.85
C PHE A 571 -18.85 23.42 -13.05
N LEU A 572 -18.51 23.75 -14.29
CA LEU A 572 -17.48 24.74 -14.60
C LEU A 572 -18.12 26.12 -14.44
N LEU A 573 -17.53 26.98 -13.61
CA LEU A 573 -17.95 28.38 -13.50
C LEU A 573 -17.23 29.23 -14.54
N GLU A 574 -17.97 30.01 -15.30
CA GLU A 574 -17.42 31.06 -16.18
C GLU A 574 -18.09 32.39 -15.80
N VAL A 575 -17.33 33.48 -15.68
CA VAL A 575 -17.90 34.81 -15.41
C VAL A 575 -17.95 35.62 -16.71
N GLY A 576 -19.14 35.99 -17.14
CA GLY A 576 -19.36 36.78 -18.36
C GLY A 576 -18.89 38.24 -18.22
N SER A 577 -18.73 38.93 -19.35
CA SER A 577 -18.26 40.33 -19.43
C SER A 577 -19.19 41.37 -18.76
N ASN A 578 -20.37 40.94 -18.30
CA ASN A 578 -21.34 41.70 -17.52
C ASN A 578 -21.39 41.23 -16.05
N ASN A 579 -20.28 40.67 -15.54
CA ASN A 579 -20.09 40.13 -14.19
C ASN A 579 -21.13 39.09 -13.75
N ARG A 580 -21.76 38.40 -14.71
CA ARG A 580 -22.74 37.34 -14.41
C ARG A 580 -22.05 35.97 -14.35
N PRO A 581 -22.22 35.20 -13.26
CA PRO A 581 -21.76 33.82 -13.21
C PRO A 581 -22.62 32.93 -14.13
N MET A 582 -21.96 32.07 -14.89
CA MET A 582 -22.53 31.16 -15.87
C MET A 582 -22.07 29.73 -15.54
N LEU A 583 -23.01 28.78 -15.51
CA LEU A 583 -22.73 27.38 -15.21
C LEU A 583 -22.58 26.57 -16.51
N CYS A 584 -21.47 25.87 -16.64
CA CYS A 584 -21.14 25.04 -17.80
C CYS A 584 -20.97 23.55 -17.40
N LEU A 585 -21.51 22.65 -18.22
CA LEU A 585 -21.35 21.20 -18.11
C LEU A 585 -20.59 20.64 -19.31
N ASN A 586 -20.20 19.36 -19.27
CA ASN A 586 -19.73 18.65 -20.45
C ASN A 586 -20.90 17.96 -21.16
N GLU A 587 -20.90 17.95 -22.48
CA GLU A 587 -21.80 17.12 -23.29
C GLU A 587 -20.99 16.54 -24.46
N ARG A 588 -20.64 15.24 -24.35
CA ARG A 588 -19.86 14.53 -25.39
C ARG A 588 -18.50 15.19 -25.68
N GLY A 589 -17.84 15.74 -24.65
CA GLY A 589 -16.53 16.41 -24.80
C GLY A 589 -16.60 17.86 -25.28
N LYS A 590 -17.78 18.49 -25.31
CA LYS A 590 -17.93 19.93 -25.54
C LYS A 590 -18.54 20.61 -24.31
N ARG A 591 -18.09 21.82 -24.01
CA ARG A 591 -18.76 22.69 -23.02
C ARG A 591 -20.19 22.98 -23.47
N LYS A 592 -21.14 22.81 -22.55
CA LYS A 592 -22.57 23.10 -22.70
C LYS A 592 -22.95 24.13 -21.64
N LEU A 593 -23.33 25.34 -22.07
CA LEU A 593 -23.87 26.37 -21.20
C LEU A 593 -25.24 25.93 -20.67
N MET A 594 -25.51 26.19 -19.39
CA MET A 594 -26.79 25.89 -18.74
C MET A 594 -27.67 27.15 -18.69
N ASP A 595 -28.17 27.54 -19.86
CA ASP A 595 -29.03 28.72 -20.02
C ASP A 595 -30.19 28.74 -19.00
N GLY A 596 -30.43 29.91 -18.41
CA GLY A 596 -31.42 30.11 -17.35
C GLY A 596 -31.04 29.58 -15.96
N SER A 597 -29.98 28.76 -15.82
CA SER A 597 -29.53 28.27 -14.51
C SER A 597 -28.74 29.35 -13.78
N ARG A 598 -29.34 29.92 -12.73
CA ARG A 598 -28.67 30.88 -11.83
C ARG A 598 -27.88 30.13 -10.74
N VAL A 599 -26.81 30.77 -10.27
CA VAL A 599 -26.05 30.34 -9.07
C VAL A 599 -26.03 31.46 -8.03
N ALA A 600 -26.11 31.07 -6.75
CA ALA A 600 -26.03 31.93 -5.58
C ALA A 600 -24.81 31.54 -4.72
N PHE A 601 -24.11 32.55 -4.22
CA PHE A 601 -23.02 32.41 -3.27
C PHE A 601 -23.51 32.98 -1.94
N ARG A 602 -23.76 32.11 -0.95
CA ARG A 602 -24.34 32.51 0.35
C ARG A 602 -23.30 32.98 1.38
N ASP A 603 -22.03 32.64 1.15
CA ASP A 603 -20.88 33.12 1.94
C ASP A 603 -20.32 34.43 1.30
N PRO A 604 -20.35 35.57 2.01
CA PRO A 604 -19.84 36.85 1.50
C PRO A 604 -18.32 36.91 1.28
N SER A 605 -17.55 35.95 1.80
CA SER A 605 -16.09 35.90 1.62
C SER A 605 -15.66 35.31 0.27
N VAL A 606 -16.58 34.68 -0.46
CA VAL A 606 -16.28 33.96 -1.71
C VAL A 606 -16.17 34.93 -2.88
N ASP A 607 -14.94 35.24 -3.29
CA ASP A 607 -14.70 35.96 -4.55
C ASP A 607 -15.04 35.09 -5.77
N ILE A 608 -16.15 35.43 -6.42
CA ILE A 608 -16.66 34.82 -7.65
C ILE A 608 -15.66 34.92 -8.80
N PHE A 609 -14.86 36.00 -8.87
CA PHE A 609 -13.87 36.18 -9.94
C PHE A 609 -12.71 35.19 -9.80
N SER A 610 -12.22 34.94 -8.58
CA SER A 610 -11.23 33.90 -8.28
C SER A 610 -11.71 32.48 -8.63
N LEU A 611 -13.02 32.25 -8.74
CA LEU A 611 -13.62 30.96 -9.11
C LEU A 611 -13.87 30.81 -10.62
N SER A 612 -13.72 31.88 -11.41
CA SER A 612 -13.89 31.81 -12.87
C SER A 612 -12.87 30.86 -13.51
N GLY A 613 -13.35 29.98 -14.40
CA GLY A 613 -12.56 28.91 -15.01
C GLY A 613 -12.30 27.69 -14.11
N LYS A 614 -12.77 27.69 -12.85
CA LYS A 614 -12.65 26.55 -11.93
C LYS A 614 -13.94 25.74 -11.88
N ILE A 615 -13.83 24.49 -11.44
CA ILE A 615 -14.99 23.63 -11.19
C ILE A 615 -15.48 23.86 -9.77
N ILE A 616 -16.79 24.02 -9.63
CA ILE A 616 -17.50 24.25 -8.38
C ILE A 616 -18.56 23.16 -8.20
N GLU A 617 -18.76 22.73 -6.96
CA GLU A 617 -19.86 21.84 -6.58
C GLU A 617 -21.03 22.69 -6.08
N CYS A 618 -22.22 22.46 -6.63
CA CYS A 618 -23.44 23.17 -6.25
C CYS A 618 -24.57 22.19 -5.93
N SER A 619 -25.35 22.48 -4.88
CA SER A 619 -26.65 21.85 -4.60
C SER A 619 -27.78 22.68 -5.21
N TRP A 620 -28.98 22.10 -5.35
CA TRP A 620 -30.16 22.81 -5.83
C TRP A 620 -31.06 23.25 -4.68
N ASP A 621 -31.37 24.54 -4.60
CA ASP A 621 -32.40 25.08 -3.71
C ASP A 621 -33.73 25.17 -4.47
N SER A 622 -34.75 24.44 -3.99
CA SER A 622 -36.08 24.37 -4.60
C SER A 622 -37.01 25.52 -4.24
N GLU A 623 -36.68 26.33 -3.23
CA GLU A 623 -37.47 27.49 -2.82
C GLU A 623 -37.05 28.69 -3.67
N GLU A 624 -35.75 29.02 -3.67
CA GLU A 624 -35.18 30.10 -4.48
C GLU A 624 -35.04 29.73 -5.97
N ASN A 625 -35.17 28.45 -6.33
CA ASN A 625 -34.98 27.90 -7.67
C ASN A 625 -33.60 28.27 -8.26
N VAL A 626 -32.56 28.04 -7.46
CA VAL A 626 -31.19 28.45 -7.73
C VAL A 626 -30.19 27.35 -7.36
N TRP A 627 -29.05 27.29 -8.06
CA TRP A 627 -27.92 26.48 -7.60
C TRP A 627 -27.18 27.22 -6.48
N VAL A 628 -26.95 26.58 -5.35
CA VAL A 628 -26.18 27.16 -4.23
C VAL A 628 -24.75 26.63 -4.30
N PHE A 629 -23.77 27.53 -4.31
CA PHE A 629 -22.36 27.16 -4.22
C PHE A 629 -22.05 26.44 -2.89
N MET A 630 -21.45 25.25 -2.97
CA MET A 630 -20.99 24.49 -1.81
C MET A 630 -19.47 24.62 -1.62
N ARG A 631 -18.68 24.35 -2.67
CA ARG A 631 -17.21 24.40 -2.63
C ARG A 631 -16.56 24.43 -4.02
N MET A 632 -15.26 24.75 -4.05
CA MET A 632 -14.39 24.48 -5.20
C MET A 632 -14.05 22.98 -5.30
N ARG A 633 -13.79 22.47 -6.52
CA ARG A 633 -13.36 21.09 -6.80
C ARG A 633 -12.00 21.03 -7.52
N PRO A 634 -10.88 21.33 -6.84
CA PRO A 634 -9.54 21.25 -7.44
C PRO A 634 -9.12 19.81 -7.80
N ASP A 635 -9.82 18.80 -7.27
CA ASP A 635 -9.67 17.39 -7.61
C ASP A 635 -10.17 17.03 -9.03
N LYS A 636 -10.95 17.93 -9.67
CA LYS A 636 -11.57 17.69 -10.97
C LYS A 636 -10.95 18.55 -12.06
N SER A 637 -10.72 17.93 -13.21
CA SER A 637 -10.27 18.58 -14.46
C SER A 637 -11.38 18.77 -15.48
N THR A 638 -12.56 18.18 -15.25
CA THR A 638 -13.75 18.33 -16.11
C THR A 638 -15.04 18.40 -15.28
N PRO A 639 -16.02 19.25 -15.65
CA PRO A 639 -17.32 19.29 -15.00
C PRO A 639 -18.15 18.04 -15.35
N ASN A 640 -19.29 17.86 -14.69
CA ASN A 640 -20.17 16.72 -14.93
C ASN A 640 -20.66 16.64 -16.39
N GLU A 641 -20.81 15.41 -16.88
CA GLU A 641 -21.59 15.16 -18.10
C GLU A 641 -23.06 15.54 -17.89
N PHE A 642 -23.70 16.08 -18.93
CA PHE A 642 -25.13 16.42 -18.94
C PHE A 642 -26.04 15.21 -18.63
N ILE A 643 -25.57 13.98 -18.85
CA ILE A 643 -26.25 12.75 -18.43
C ILE A 643 -26.23 12.59 -16.89
N THR A 644 -25.14 12.97 -16.22
CA THR A 644 -25.05 12.99 -14.75
C THR A 644 -25.98 14.05 -14.19
N PHE A 645 -25.94 15.28 -14.72
CA PHE A 645 -26.89 16.34 -14.36
C PHE A 645 -28.35 15.88 -14.51
N LYS A 646 -28.72 15.22 -15.61
CA LYS A 646 -30.07 14.67 -15.79
C LYS A 646 -30.46 13.62 -14.74
N LYS A 647 -29.51 12.84 -14.23
CA LYS A 647 -29.75 11.88 -13.13
C LYS A 647 -29.92 12.58 -11.78
N VAL A 648 -29.09 13.57 -11.48
CA VAL A 648 -29.22 14.37 -10.24
C VAL A 648 -30.51 15.18 -10.24
N MET A 649 -30.88 15.82 -11.35
CA MET A 649 -32.16 16.51 -11.50
C MET A 649 -33.39 15.58 -11.43
N ARG A 650 -33.25 14.29 -11.73
CA ARG A 650 -34.31 13.30 -11.42
C ARG A 650 -34.37 13.04 -9.92
N SER A 651 -33.23 12.80 -9.27
CA SER A 651 -33.13 12.62 -7.81
C SER A 651 -33.79 13.77 -7.03
N ILE A 652 -33.51 15.01 -7.43
CA ILE A 652 -34.11 16.23 -6.87
C ILE A 652 -35.62 16.28 -7.11
N LYS A 653 -36.11 15.96 -8.32
CA LYS A 653 -37.54 15.99 -8.67
C LYS A 653 -38.36 14.86 -8.04
N ASP A 654 -37.76 13.69 -7.85
CA ASP A 654 -38.38 12.59 -7.12
C ASP A 654 -38.58 12.97 -5.64
N ASN A 655 -37.77 13.90 -5.11
CA ASN A 655 -37.79 14.45 -3.76
C ASN A 655 -38.15 13.41 -2.67
N ILE A 656 -37.30 12.39 -2.57
CA ILE A 656 -37.42 11.34 -1.57
C ILE A 656 -36.71 11.86 -0.31
N THR A 657 -37.45 12.50 0.58
CA THR A 657 -36.94 13.02 1.86
C THR A 657 -36.72 11.90 2.88
N GLU A 658 -36.14 12.21 4.05
CA GLU A 658 -36.01 11.25 5.14
C GLU A 658 -37.37 10.68 5.56
N GLU A 659 -38.41 11.52 5.67
CA GLU A 659 -39.76 11.09 6.03
C GLU A 659 -40.34 10.11 5.00
N VAL A 660 -40.10 10.34 3.70
CA VAL A 660 -40.52 9.42 2.65
C VAL A 660 -39.83 8.07 2.79
N VAL A 661 -38.51 8.04 3.02
CA VAL A 661 -37.76 6.79 3.26
C VAL A 661 -38.28 6.06 4.50
N LEU A 662 -38.50 6.78 5.61
CA LEU A 662 -38.93 6.17 6.87
C LEU A 662 -40.36 5.64 6.82
N ASN A 663 -41.29 6.35 6.17
CA ASN A 663 -42.67 5.90 6.00
C ASN A 663 -42.75 4.66 5.10
N GLU A 664 -42.03 4.65 3.98
CA GLU A 664 -41.95 3.50 3.09
C GLU A 664 -41.35 2.28 3.82
N ILE A 665 -40.25 2.47 4.56
CA ILE A 665 -39.60 1.41 5.36
C ILE A 665 -40.53 0.86 6.42
N HIS A 666 -41.26 1.72 7.13
CA HIS A 666 -42.23 1.34 8.16
C HIS A 666 -43.31 0.37 7.62
N ASP A 667 -43.73 0.55 6.37
CA ASP A 667 -44.69 -0.34 5.71
C ASP A 667 -44.01 -1.59 5.12
N ILE A 668 -42.79 -1.46 4.58
CA ILE A 668 -41.97 -2.59 4.10
C ILE A 668 -41.72 -3.62 5.20
N VAL A 669 -41.33 -3.20 6.41
CA VAL A 669 -40.97 -4.15 7.50
C VAL A 669 -42.18 -4.93 8.05
N ARG A 670 -43.40 -4.50 7.73
CA ARG A 670 -44.66 -5.19 8.06
C ARG A 670 -45.00 -6.32 7.08
N LEU A 671 -44.38 -6.36 5.89
CA LEU A 671 -44.58 -7.43 4.92
C LEU A 671 -44.09 -8.79 5.48
N PRO A 672 -44.76 -9.93 5.18
CA PRO A 672 -44.40 -11.24 5.74
C PRO A 672 -42.92 -11.62 5.55
N MET A 673 -42.36 -11.33 4.37
CA MET A 673 -40.95 -11.54 4.04
C MET A 673 -39.99 -10.91 5.06
N TYR A 674 -40.32 -9.71 5.54
CA TYR A 674 -39.54 -9.02 6.56
C TYR A 674 -39.90 -9.49 7.95
N ALA A 675 -41.19 -9.56 8.28
CA ALA A 675 -41.68 -9.93 9.60
C ALA A 675 -41.17 -11.32 10.05
N ASP A 676 -41.11 -12.31 9.15
CA ASP A 676 -40.71 -13.67 9.50
C ASP A 676 -39.18 -13.85 9.57
N ARG A 677 -38.40 -13.11 8.77
CA ARG A 677 -36.94 -13.03 8.98
C ARG A 677 -36.59 -12.28 10.26
N ILE A 678 -37.24 -11.15 10.55
CA ILE A 678 -37.04 -10.41 11.82
C ILE A 678 -37.34 -11.32 13.03
N LYS A 679 -38.45 -12.07 13.03
CA LYS A 679 -38.75 -13.08 14.08
C LYS A 679 -37.65 -14.16 14.18
N THR A 680 -37.09 -14.59 13.06
CA THR A 680 -36.05 -15.65 13.01
C THR A 680 -34.71 -15.15 13.54
N ASP A 681 -34.31 -13.94 13.15
CA ASP A 681 -33.11 -13.27 13.65
C ASP A 681 -33.23 -12.99 15.15
N CYS A 682 -34.35 -12.41 15.61
CA CYS A 682 -34.60 -12.17 17.04
C CYS A 682 -34.52 -13.46 17.88
N LYS A 683 -35.16 -14.56 17.45
CA LYS A 683 -35.05 -15.87 18.12
C LYS A 683 -33.63 -16.43 18.12
N THR A 684 -32.82 -16.10 17.11
CA THR A 684 -31.40 -16.49 17.03
C THR A 684 -30.54 -15.65 17.98
N PHE A 685 -30.82 -14.34 18.10
CA PHE A 685 -30.21 -13.47 19.11
C PHE A 685 -30.58 -13.90 20.54
N GLU A 686 -31.85 -14.22 20.82
CA GLU A 686 -32.28 -14.72 22.14
C GLU A 686 -31.57 -16.03 22.53
N LYS A 687 -31.46 -16.99 21.62
CA LYS A 687 -30.76 -18.26 21.85
C LYS A 687 -29.26 -18.10 22.09
N ASN A 688 -28.63 -17.09 21.49
CA ASN A 688 -27.22 -16.78 21.70
C ASN A 688 -27.00 -15.90 22.95
N GLY A 689 -27.95 -15.03 23.29
CA GLY A 689 -27.93 -14.23 24.52
C GLY A 689 -28.10 -15.08 25.77
N ARG A 690 -28.94 -16.12 25.73
CA ARG A 690 -29.07 -17.14 26.80
C ARG A 690 -27.93 -18.17 26.83
N ARG A 691 -26.79 -17.87 26.17
CA ARG A 691 -25.57 -18.69 26.10
C ARG A 691 -24.30 -17.89 26.38
N LYS A 692 -24.45 -16.69 26.95
CA LYS A 692 -23.41 -15.97 27.67
C LYS A 692 -23.67 -16.09 29.18
#